data_AF-A0A925SLV3-F1
#
_entry.id   AF-A0A925SLV3-F1
#
_cell.length_a   1.000
_cell.length_b   1.000
_cell.length_c   1.000
_cell.angle_alpha   90.00
_cell.angle_beta   90.00
_cell.angle_gamma   90.00
#
_symmetry.space_group_name_H-M   'P 1'
#
loop_
_entity.id
_entity.type
_entity.pdbx_description
1 polymer ?
#
loop_
_entity_poly.entity_id
_entity_poly.type
_entity_poly.pdbx_seq_one_letter_code
_entity_poly.pdbx_strand_id
1 'polypeptide(L)'
;MKSVKTPSFVLLAAFAALSASSTVFAQRNLPVAETFTSFTAANLASLPANFYVEAGDAITWRGNGTSETGAGFWALGSGTERAFGILETSSFGDARLALEIKNNGSTPITQLNIKYKVEQWRDGVRVNSIKLKYNPDSVTQGVLPGGFSELPELVVTSSPKTANNDTGLDGNASGNFTSVNTTIVLTQPLNQNNLAWVRWQFSTTSGSGTRDKLAIDEIEVADATPVGTPLTWVGDAGDWASSGGSDWSGGAWNNGGNSTAVFSNTPVGTVSLVNSITATNLEFSVGDYVIDRGGSEVLTLKGLVKVDDGTGTDIDATIAVPIAGTVGLVKTGADTLVITSGSHTYTGTTSVAQGTLAFDSGASAALPASSPVFVADNATFDLGGGNRTRSIASLSGGSTGVVEITDNTLEINNVTSGSYKGNITGTGNVVKKGAGNQKFRNQVKTYSGTTTVENGILDVTENSNLTNTSSVTVTGATAELRLSTDVANSTTTLGTGSLTLASGGSLASETDNVLQLASANNIVIGTGGGFIFARGIPGKLTLNGKITGSGALTRKGQGELVINGGNSTDTNAVSANVLLNNGLTTIPSGKVFGNGSITVTVQGANSSERASIRGAGTVSGNLAFASNSLIDLAKVSGVTVVTGNVTGLTSGNVTISGTGTNVNVFRVLGTVNGSLPSGVTVVSASPDSGNYIRITK
;
A
#
# COMPACT_ATOMS: atom_id res chain seq x y z
N MET A 1 39.66 11.18 -37.49
CA MET A 1 39.29 9.82 -37.94
C MET A 1 39.76 8.81 -36.93
N LYS A 2 38.88 8.32 -36.05
CA LYS A 2 39.10 7.10 -35.28
C LYS A 2 37.77 6.35 -35.20
N SER A 3 37.88 5.07 -35.50
CA SER A 3 36.83 4.10 -35.85
C SER A 3 35.84 3.85 -34.70
N VAL A 4 34.56 3.80 -35.06
CA VAL A 4 33.44 3.38 -34.21
C VAL A 4 33.47 1.84 -34.09
N LYS A 5 33.57 1.33 -32.86
CA LYS A 5 33.23 -0.06 -32.53
C LYS A 5 32.01 -0.05 -31.61
N THR A 6 30.92 -0.60 -32.10
CA THR A 6 29.71 -0.99 -31.34
C THR A 6 30.02 -2.12 -30.37
N PRO A 7 29.47 -2.14 -29.14
CA PRO A 7 29.50 -3.31 -28.28
C PRO A 7 28.30 -4.23 -28.56
N SER A 8 28.60 -5.49 -28.85
CA SER A 8 27.63 -6.59 -28.91
C SER A 8 27.23 -6.99 -27.49
N PHE A 9 25.93 -6.93 -27.17
CA PHE A 9 25.37 -7.59 -25.99
C PHE A 9 25.05 -9.04 -26.35
N VAL A 10 25.67 -9.97 -25.62
CA VAL A 10 25.32 -11.39 -25.61
C VAL A 10 24.11 -11.55 -24.69
N LEU A 11 22.94 -11.84 -25.27
CA LEU A 11 21.75 -12.28 -24.55
C LEU A 11 21.72 -13.80 -24.57
N LEU A 12 21.82 -14.45 -23.41
CA LEU A 12 21.60 -15.89 -23.28
C LEU A 12 20.84 -16.17 -21.98
N ALA A 13 19.53 -16.40 -22.09
CA ALA A 13 18.78 -17.37 -21.29
C ALA A 13 17.44 -17.66 -21.99
N ALA A 14 17.19 -18.95 -22.20
CA ALA A 14 16.22 -19.53 -23.11
C ALA A 14 14.74 -19.28 -22.74
N PHE A 15 13.97 -18.77 -23.70
CA PHE A 15 12.53 -19.02 -23.81
C PHE A 15 12.33 -20.29 -24.64
N ALA A 16 11.90 -21.38 -24.01
CA ALA A 16 11.43 -22.55 -24.74
C ALA A 16 9.98 -22.31 -25.17
N ALA A 17 9.80 -21.77 -26.38
CA ALA A 17 8.55 -21.88 -27.10
C ALA A 17 8.44 -23.31 -27.64
N LEU A 18 7.49 -24.10 -27.11
CA LEU A 18 7.21 -25.44 -27.62
C LEU A 18 6.00 -25.38 -28.58
N SER A 19 6.33 -25.45 -29.87
CA SER A 19 5.51 -25.82 -31.05
C SER A 19 4.04 -25.41 -31.09
N ALA A 20 3.77 -24.29 -31.79
CA ALA A 20 2.47 -24.02 -32.37
C ALA A 20 2.22 -24.96 -33.57
N SER A 21 1.27 -25.88 -33.41
CA SER A 21 0.53 -26.44 -34.54
C SER A 21 -0.65 -25.51 -34.83
N SER A 22 -0.69 -25.00 -36.06
CA SER A 22 -1.67 -24.06 -36.57
C SER A 22 -3.08 -24.66 -36.67
N THR A 23 -3.99 -24.27 -35.79
CA THR A 23 -5.44 -24.23 -36.06
C THR A 23 -6.13 -23.20 -35.15
N VAL A 24 -6.54 -22.07 -35.77
CA VAL A 24 -7.67 -21.19 -35.41
C VAL A 24 -7.75 -20.72 -33.95
N PHE A 25 -7.16 -19.56 -33.64
CA PHE A 25 -7.52 -18.80 -32.44
C PHE A 25 -8.92 -18.19 -32.66
N ALA A 26 -9.97 -18.95 -32.39
CA ALA A 26 -11.32 -18.41 -32.30
C ALA A 26 -11.38 -17.52 -31.04
N GLN A 27 -11.46 -16.20 -31.24
CA GLN A 27 -11.78 -15.26 -30.16
C GLN A 27 -13.16 -15.63 -29.61
N ARG A 28 -13.20 -16.22 -28.40
CA ARG A 28 -14.45 -16.42 -27.68
C ARG A 28 -14.85 -15.07 -27.06
N ASN A 29 -15.90 -14.46 -27.60
CA ASN A 29 -16.55 -13.30 -26.99
C ASN A 29 -16.95 -13.60 -25.53
N LEU A 30 -17.17 -12.57 -24.73
CA LEU A 30 -18.03 -12.71 -23.57
C LEU A 30 -19.43 -13.18 -24.04
N PRO A 31 -20.09 -14.12 -23.34
CA PRO A 31 -19.67 -14.72 -22.08
C PRO A 31 -18.57 -15.79 -22.24
N VAL A 32 -17.63 -15.78 -21.30
CA VAL A 32 -16.65 -16.83 -21.04
C VAL A 32 -17.25 -17.76 -19.99
N ALA A 33 -17.33 -19.05 -20.28
CA ALA A 33 -17.61 -20.10 -19.31
C ALA A 33 -16.46 -21.11 -19.29
N GLU A 34 -15.92 -21.44 -18.12
CA GLU A 34 -14.84 -22.40 -17.94
C GLU A 34 -15.07 -23.23 -16.69
N THR A 35 -15.06 -24.56 -16.86
CA THR A 35 -15.30 -25.53 -15.79
C THR A 35 -14.09 -26.43 -15.57
N PHE A 36 -12.97 -26.19 -16.26
CA PHE A 36 -11.69 -26.92 -16.18
C PHE A 36 -11.74 -28.45 -16.38
N THR A 37 -12.90 -29.01 -16.72
CA THR A 37 -13.16 -30.43 -17.01
C THR A 37 -12.25 -31.00 -18.08
N SER A 38 -11.66 -30.15 -18.93
CA SER A 38 -10.65 -30.53 -19.92
C SER A 38 -9.30 -30.97 -19.35
N PHE A 39 -9.02 -30.71 -18.06
CA PHE A 39 -7.76 -31.14 -17.46
C PHE A 39 -7.70 -32.66 -17.24
N THR A 40 -6.68 -33.26 -17.81
CA THR A 40 -6.33 -34.67 -17.70
C THR A 40 -4.85 -34.79 -17.33
N ALA A 41 -4.42 -35.95 -16.85
CA ALA A 41 -3.00 -36.20 -16.58
C ALA A 41 -2.08 -35.97 -17.80
N ALA A 42 -2.62 -36.08 -19.02
CA ALA A 42 -1.87 -35.93 -20.26
C ALA A 42 -1.71 -34.47 -20.75
N ASN A 43 -2.50 -33.52 -20.24
CA ASN A 43 -2.52 -32.13 -20.70
C ASN A 43 -2.50 -31.11 -19.54
N LEU A 44 -2.02 -31.49 -18.35
CA LEU A 44 -1.98 -30.63 -17.16
C LEU A 44 -1.28 -29.29 -17.41
N ALA A 45 -0.28 -29.23 -18.30
CA ALA A 45 0.44 -28.00 -18.60
C ALA A 45 -0.26 -27.08 -19.63
N SER A 46 -1.38 -27.53 -20.22
CA SER A 46 -2.12 -26.80 -21.24
C SER A 46 -3.36 -26.18 -20.64
N LEU A 47 -3.33 -24.86 -20.42
CA LEU A 47 -4.50 -24.10 -19.97
C LEU A 47 -5.56 -23.98 -21.08
N PRO A 48 -6.84 -23.80 -20.73
CA PRO A 48 -7.85 -23.39 -21.68
C PRO A 48 -7.46 -22.09 -22.40
N ALA A 49 -8.02 -21.88 -23.60
CA ALA A 49 -7.70 -20.68 -24.39
C ALA A 49 -7.96 -19.39 -23.58
N ASN A 50 -7.06 -18.41 -23.74
CA ASN A 50 -7.06 -17.11 -23.04
C ASN A 50 -6.81 -17.18 -21.52
N PHE A 51 -6.54 -18.36 -20.96
CA PHE A 51 -6.07 -18.48 -19.59
C PHE A 51 -4.54 -18.54 -19.54
N TYR A 52 -3.98 -17.86 -18.55
CA TYR A 52 -2.54 -17.74 -18.34
C TYR A 52 -2.22 -17.87 -16.87
N VAL A 53 -1.03 -18.36 -16.57
CA VAL A 53 -0.51 -18.47 -15.19
C VAL A 53 0.75 -17.65 -15.04
N GLU A 54 0.93 -17.13 -13.84
CA GLU A 54 2.13 -16.43 -13.41
C GLU A 54 2.52 -16.97 -12.04
N ALA A 55 3.82 -17.12 -11.80
CA ALA A 55 4.41 -17.46 -10.51
C ALA A 55 5.68 -16.63 -10.31
N GLY A 56 5.99 -16.26 -9.07
CA GLY A 56 7.26 -15.59 -8.74
C GLY A 56 8.47 -16.51 -8.90
N ASP A 57 8.23 -17.83 -8.88
CA ASP A 57 9.20 -18.89 -9.11
C ASP A 57 8.90 -19.65 -10.42
N ALA A 58 9.71 -20.65 -10.77
CA ALA A 58 9.47 -21.49 -11.94
C ALA A 58 8.09 -22.20 -11.87
N ILE A 59 7.32 -22.11 -12.97
CA ILE A 59 6.01 -22.76 -13.08
C ILE A 59 6.15 -24.26 -12.83
N THR A 60 5.47 -24.74 -11.80
CA THR A 60 5.53 -26.14 -11.37
C THR A 60 4.14 -26.77 -11.46
N TRP A 61 3.95 -27.67 -12.42
CA TRP A 61 2.74 -28.50 -12.57
C TRP A 61 2.93 -29.81 -11.82
N ARG A 62 1.98 -30.17 -10.94
CA ARG A 62 2.18 -31.29 -10.01
C ARG A 62 1.41 -32.58 -10.35
N GLY A 63 0.15 -32.51 -10.78
CA GLY A 63 -0.65 -33.71 -11.00
C GLY A 63 -2.15 -33.53 -10.83
N ASN A 64 -2.88 -34.66 -10.80
CA ASN A 64 -4.27 -34.77 -10.39
C ASN A 64 -4.38 -35.44 -9.01
N GLY A 65 -5.23 -34.93 -8.10
CA GLY A 65 -5.39 -35.55 -6.79
C GLY A 65 -6.29 -34.78 -5.83
N THR A 66 -6.60 -35.40 -4.68
CA THR A 66 -7.57 -34.88 -3.69
C THR A 66 -6.95 -34.61 -2.31
N SER A 67 -5.65 -34.90 -2.11
CA SER A 67 -5.00 -34.74 -0.79
C SER A 67 -3.46 -34.61 -0.81
N GLU A 68 -2.87 -34.30 -1.96
CA GLU A 68 -1.41 -34.38 -2.12
C GLU A 68 -0.64 -33.15 -1.59
N THR A 69 0.57 -33.38 -1.09
CA THR A 69 1.48 -32.35 -0.59
C THR A 69 2.43 -31.88 -1.70
N GLY A 70 2.66 -30.57 -1.81
CA GLY A 70 3.62 -30.02 -2.78
C GLY A 70 3.17 -28.71 -3.40
N ALA A 71 4.07 -27.73 -3.42
CA ALA A 71 3.80 -26.41 -3.97
C ALA A 71 3.71 -26.44 -5.50
N GLY A 72 2.71 -25.80 -6.09
CA GLY A 72 2.51 -25.78 -7.54
C GLY A 72 1.05 -25.60 -7.96
N PHE A 73 0.84 -25.73 -9.27
CA PHE A 73 -0.47 -25.77 -9.92
C PHE A 73 -0.96 -27.21 -10.07
N TRP A 74 -2.27 -27.40 -9.93
CA TRP A 74 -2.93 -28.68 -9.82
C TRP A 74 -4.23 -28.72 -10.63
N ALA A 75 -4.59 -29.90 -11.14
CA ALA A 75 -5.96 -30.19 -11.57
C ALA A 75 -6.64 -31.04 -10.50
N LEU A 76 -7.43 -30.43 -9.62
CA LEU A 76 -8.03 -31.12 -8.48
C LEU A 76 -9.39 -31.71 -8.87
N GLY A 77 -9.75 -32.87 -8.31
CA GLY A 77 -10.99 -33.60 -8.63
C GLY A 77 -10.77 -34.97 -9.26
N SER A 78 -11.86 -35.67 -9.58
CA SER A 78 -11.85 -37.02 -10.16
C SER A 78 -12.90 -37.18 -11.26
N GLY A 79 -12.69 -38.11 -12.20
CA GLY A 79 -13.63 -38.33 -13.31
C GLY A 79 -13.67 -37.17 -14.31
N THR A 80 -14.86 -36.68 -14.65
CA THR A 80 -15.11 -35.59 -15.61
C THR A 80 -15.11 -34.19 -14.99
N GLU A 81 -15.06 -34.06 -13.65
CA GLU A 81 -15.10 -32.77 -12.95
C GLU A 81 -13.72 -32.37 -12.43
N ARG A 82 -13.30 -31.13 -12.67
CA ARG A 82 -11.95 -30.66 -12.34
C ARG A 82 -11.96 -29.18 -11.98
N ALA A 83 -11.15 -28.82 -11.00
CA ALA A 83 -10.88 -27.43 -10.63
C ALA A 83 -9.40 -27.06 -10.80
N PHE A 84 -9.11 -25.79 -11.07
CA PHE A 84 -7.75 -25.28 -11.14
C PHE A 84 -7.22 -24.97 -9.73
N GLY A 85 -6.40 -25.87 -9.21
CA GLY A 85 -5.86 -25.81 -7.86
C GLY A 85 -4.50 -25.13 -7.77
N ILE A 86 -4.29 -24.37 -6.69
CA ILE A 86 -3.00 -23.73 -6.41
C ILE A 86 -2.61 -23.98 -4.96
N LEU A 87 -1.37 -24.39 -4.75
CA LEU A 87 -0.77 -24.46 -3.41
C LEU A 87 0.52 -23.65 -3.38
N GLU A 88 0.46 -22.46 -2.81
CA GLU A 88 1.63 -21.63 -2.57
C GLU A 88 2.43 -22.10 -1.36
N THR A 89 3.76 -21.97 -1.43
CA THR A 89 4.67 -22.17 -0.29
C THR A 89 5.74 -21.08 -0.28
N SER A 90 6.65 -21.11 0.68
CA SER A 90 7.82 -20.22 0.68
C SER A 90 8.78 -20.43 -0.50
N SER A 91 8.62 -21.53 -1.27
CA SER A 91 9.45 -21.88 -2.43
C SER A 91 8.66 -21.88 -3.74
N PHE A 92 7.41 -21.42 -3.70
CA PHE A 92 6.51 -21.26 -4.84
C PHE A 92 5.51 -20.18 -4.47
N GLY A 93 5.95 -18.93 -4.60
CA GLY A 93 5.16 -17.74 -4.28
C GLY A 93 4.49 -17.13 -5.51
N ASP A 94 3.56 -16.22 -5.26
CA ASP A 94 2.98 -15.36 -6.29
C ASP A 94 2.25 -16.11 -7.42
N ALA A 95 1.61 -17.23 -7.09
CA ALA A 95 0.95 -18.10 -8.06
C ALA A 95 -0.47 -17.61 -8.40
N ARG A 96 -0.74 -17.49 -9.70
CA ARG A 96 -1.89 -16.73 -10.23
C ARG A 96 -2.51 -17.43 -11.42
N LEU A 97 -3.83 -17.31 -11.53
CA LEU A 97 -4.58 -17.61 -12.75
C LEU A 97 -5.15 -16.31 -13.30
N ALA A 98 -4.99 -16.07 -14.60
CA ALA A 98 -5.47 -14.88 -15.28
C ALA A 98 -6.23 -15.25 -16.55
N LEU A 99 -7.28 -14.51 -16.84
CA LEU A 99 -8.11 -14.62 -18.02
C LEU A 99 -7.98 -13.32 -18.82
N GLU A 100 -7.54 -13.44 -20.07
CA GLU A 100 -7.56 -12.35 -21.05
C GLU A 100 -8.99 -12.19 -21.62
N ILE A 101 -9.46 -10.96 -21.66
CA ILE A 101 -10.76 -10.56 -22.19
C ILE A 101 -10.52 -9.54 -23.28
N LYS A 102 -11.20 -9.70 -24.42
CA LYS A 102 -11.20 -8.71 -25.50
C LYS A 102 -12.63 -8.30 -25.83
N ASN A 103 -12.89 -6.99 -25.96
CA ASN A 103 -14.16 -6.54 -26.51
C ASN A 103 -14.08 -6.59 -28.04
N ASN A 104 -14.77 -7.52 -28.69
CA ASN A 104 -14.88 -7.52 -30.16
C ASN A 104 -16.16 -6.82 -30.66
N GLY A 105 -17.06 -6.45 -29.74
CA GLY A 105 -18.29 -5.74 -30.04
C GLY A 105 -18.05 -4.26 -30.32
N SER A 106 -18.97 -3.63 -31.05
CA SER A 106 -18.93 -2.19 -31.37
C SER A 106 -19.29 -1.29 -30.19
N THR A 107 -19.83 -1.86 -29.10
CA THR A 107 -20.24 -1.12 -27.90
C THR A 107 -19.18 -1.29 -26.81
N PRO A 108 -18.71 -0.22 -26.15
CA PRO A 108 -17.81 -0.35 -25.01
C PRO A 108 -18.46 -1.15 -23.87
N ILE A 109 -17.70 -2.08 -23.29
CA ILE A 109 -18.14 -2.79 -22.09
C ILE A 109 -17.82 -1.90 -20.90
N THR A 110 -18.82 -1.62 -20.06
CA THR A 110 -18.67 -0.77 -18.87
C THR A 110 -18.80 -1.57 -17.57
N GLN A 111 -19.25 -2.82 -17.64
CA GLN A 111 -19.47 -3.69 -16.50
C GLN A 111 -19.23 -5.16 -16.87
N LEU A 112 -18.71 -5.95 -15.93
CA LEU A 112 -18.55 -7.41 -16.06
C LEU A 112 -19.28 -8.12 -14.94
N ASN A 113 -20.11 -9.11 -15.27
CA ASN A 113 -20.65 -10.06 -14.31
C ASN A 113 -19.70 -11.24 -14.21
N ILE A 114 -19.23 -11.54 -12.99
CA ILE A 114 -18.26 -12.60 -12.72
C ILE A 114 -18.83 -13.58 -11.70
N LYS A 115 -18.86 -14.86 -12.06
CA LYS A 115 -19.16 -15.97 -11.17
C LYS A 115 -18.03 -16.97 -11.17
N TYR A 116 -17.78 -17.61 -10.03
CA TYR A 116 -16.87 -18.74 -9.89
C TYR A 116 -17.07 -19.40 -8.53
N LYS A 117 -16.55 -20.61 -8.35
CA LYS A 117 -16.41 -21.28 -7.06
C LYS A 117 -14.99 -21.17 -6.55
N VAL A 118 -14.86 -20.98 -5.25
CA VAL A 118 -13.62 -21.20 -4.50
C VAL A 118 -13.79 -22.48 -3.71
N GLU A 119 -13.07 -23.50 -4.11
CA GLU A 119 -13.12 -24.83 -3.50
C GLU A 119 -11.91 -25.06 -2.60
N GLN A 120 -12.11 -25.76 -1.50
CA GLN A 120 -11.05 -26.17 -0.59
C GLN A 120 -10.83 -27.67 -0.66
N TRP A 121 -9.59 -28.02 -0.99
CA TRP A 121 -9.15 -29.40 -1.19
C TRP A 121 -8.20 -29.87 -0.10
N ARG A 122 -7.88 -29.00 0.85
CA ARG A 122 -7.17 -29.31 2.09
C ARG A 122 -7.52 -28.29 3.16
N ASP A 123 -7.82 -28.77 4.36
CA ASP A 123 -8.01 -27.96 5.58
C ASP A 123 -6.72 -27.99 6.39
N GLY A 124 -5.74 -27.22 5.93
CA GLY A 124 -4.46 -27.05 6.59
C GLY A 124 -4.57 -26.19 7.84
N VAL A 125 -3.47 -26.07 8.58
CA VAL A 125 -3.40 -25.24 9.80
C VAL A 125 -3.59 -23.74 9.50
N ARG A 126 -3.44 -23.33 8.23
CA ARG A 126 -3.37 -21.93 7.82
C ARG A 126 -4.40 -21.62 6.76
N VAL A 127 -5.35 -20.77 7.16
CA VAL A 127 -6.37 -20.19 6.30
C VAL A 127 -5.73 -19.45 5.13
N ASN A 128 -6.20 -19.76 3.93
CA ASN A 128 -5.79 -19.13 2.69
C ASN A 128 -6.94 -18.29 2.11
N SER A 129 -6.67 -17.50 1.07
CA SER A 129 -7.71 -16.77 0.34
C SER A 129 -7.36 -16.61 -1.12
N ILE A 130 -8.39 -16.44 -1.94
CA ILE A 130 -8.33 -16.06 -3.35
C ILE A 130 -8.85 -14.63 -3.50
N LYS A 131 -8.13 -13.83 -4.27
CA LYS A 131 -8.37 -12.40 -4.49
C LYS A 131 -8.60 -12.11 -5.96
N LEU A 132 -9.80 -11.66 -6.30
CA LEU A 132 -10.18 -11.23 -7.65
C LEU A 132 -9.66 -9.82 -7.94
N LYS A 133 -9.06 -9.59 -9.10
CA LYS A 133 -8.58 -8.28 -9.57
C LYS A 133 -8.90 -8.05 -11.04
N TYR A 134 -8.93 -6.79 -11.47
CA TYR A 134 -9.14 -6.37 -12.85
C TYR A 134 -8.01 -5.44 -13.31
N ASN A 135 -7.51 -5.63 -14.54
CA ASN A 135 -6.48 -4.79 -15.14
C ASN A 135 -6.87 -4.39 -16.58
N PRO A 136 -7.06 -3.08 -16.87
CA PRO A 136 -7.37 -2.59 -18.20
C PRO A 136 -6.15 -2.25 -19.07
N ASP A 137 -4.92 -2.28 -18.54
CA ASP A 137 -3.74 -1.63 -19.15
C ASP A 137 -3.00 -2.50 -20.19
N SER A 138 -3.68 -3.41 -20.89
CA SER A 138 -3.03 -4.34 -21.81
C SER A 138 -3.22 -3.95 -23.27
N VAL A 139 -2.10 -3.85 -24.01
CA VAL A 139 -2.09 -3.55 -25.46
C VAL A 139 -1.60 -4.71 -26.32
N THR A 140 -1.03 -5.76 -25.72
CA THR A 140 -0.45 -6.90 -26.47
C THR A 140 -1.15 -8.19 -26.09
N GLN A 141 -1.74 -8.85 -27.08
CA GLN A 141 -2.45 -10.12 -26.89
C GLN A 141 -1.52 -11.22 -26.38
N GLY A 142 -1.97 -11.96 -25.37
CA GLY A 142 -1.30 -13.12 -24.80
C GLY A 142 -0.04 -12.83 -23.98
N VAL A 143 0.21 -11.56 -23.65
CA VAL A 143 1.30 -11.15 -22.78
C VAL A 143 0.70 -10.63 -21.48
N LEU A 144 0.92 -11.37 -20.39
CA LEU A 144 0.48 -10.95 -19.05
C LEU A 144 1.16 -9.63 -18.64
N PRO A 145 0.41 -8.59 -18.25
CA PRO A 145 1.00 -7.34 -17.80
C PRO A 145 1.68 -7.47 -16.42
N GLY A 146 2.71 -6.68 -16.15
CA GLY A 146 3.35 -6.63 -14.82
C GLY A 146 2.53 -5.84 -13.78
N GLY A 147 2.97 -5.82 -12.52
CA GLY A 147 2.49 -4.86 -11.51
C GLY A 147 1.15 -5.17 -10.82
N PHE A 148 0.58 -6.36 -10.99
CA PHE A 148 -0.72 -6.72 -10.41
C PHE A 148 -0.79 -6.76 -8.86
N SER A 149 0.34 -6.84 -8.16
CA SER A 149 0.38 -6.69 -6.70
C SER A 149 -0.18 -5.34 -6.25
N GLU A 150 -0.16 -4.36 -7.15
CA GLU A 150 -0.51 -2.96 -6.91
C GLU A 150 -1.95 -2.59 -7.26
N LEU A 151 -2.67 -3.51 -7.90
CA LEU A 151 -4.07 -3.32 -8.26
C LEU A 151 -5.00 -3.63 -7.07
N PRO A 152 -6.16 -2.94 -6.95
CA PRO A 152 -7.11 -3.19 -5.88
C PRO A 152 -7.66 -4.61 -5.91
N GLU A 153 -7.97 -5.14 -4.73
CA GLU A 153 -8.70 -6.41 -4.55
C GLU A 153 -10.19 -6.14 -4.70
N LEU A 154 -10.84 -6.72 -5.70
CA LEU A 154 -12.26 -6.53 -5.98
C LEU A 154 -13.14 -7.44 -5.13
N VAL A 155 -12.71 -8.69 -4.96
CA VAL A 155 -13.36 -9.68 -4.08
C VAL A 155 -12.27 -10.50 -3.40
N VAL A 156 -12.40 -10.71 -2.09
CA VAL A 156 -11.52 -11.60 -1.31
C VAL A 156 -12.36 -12.73 -0.76
N THR A 157 -12.00 -13.96 -1.12
CA THR A 157 -12.70 -15.17 -0.70
C THR A 157 -11.74 -16.03 0.12
N SER A 158 -11.98 -16.12 1.42
CA SER A 158 -11.22 -16.98 2.33
C SER A 158 -11.57 -18.45 2.15
N SER A 159 -10.76 -19.34 2.72
CA SER A 159 -11.07 -20.76 2.81
C SER A 159 -12.48 -21.01 3.39
N PRO A 160 -13.32 -21.79 2.69
CA PRO A 160 -14.65 -22.21 3.16
C PRO A 160 -14.67 -22.91 4.53
N LYS A 161 -13.62 -23.66 4.88
CA LYS A 161 -13.42 -24.33 6.17
C LYS A 161 -12.20 -23.81 6.91
N THR A 162 -12.30 -23.82 8.24
CA THR A 162 -11.26 -23.32 9.17
C THR A 162 -11.03 -24.28 10.35
N ALA A 163 -11.40 -25.55 10.21
CA ALA A 163 -11.37 -26.50 11.33
C ALA A 163 -9.95 -27.04 11.62
N ASN A 164 -8.95 -26.71 10.77
CA ASN A 164 -7.52 -26.92 10.97
C ASN A 164 -7.14 -28.37 11.31
N ASN A 165 -7.70 -29.35 10.58
CA ASN A 165 -7.50 -30.78 10.87
C ASN A 165 -6.37 -31.44 10.05
N ASP A 166 -5.68 -30.67 9.20
CA ASP A 166 -4.64 -31.12 8.26
C ASP A 166 -5.06 -32.29 7.36
N THR A 167 -6.36 -32.35 7.02
CA THR A 167 -6.91 -33.42 6.18
C THR A 167 -7.16 -32.96 4.74
N GLY A 168 -7.11 -33.92 3.81
CA GLY A 168 -7.59 -33.71 2.45
C GLY A 168 -9.11 -33.58 2.43
N LEU A 169 -9.60 -32.70 1.57
CA LEU A 169 -11.03 -32.45 1.36
C LEU A 169 -11.40 -32.71 -0.09
N ASP A 170 -12.65 -33.07 -0.33
CA ASP A 170 -13.26 -33.00 -1.65
C ASP A 170 -13.89 -31.62 -1.84
N GLY A 171 -13.31 -30.79 -2.70
CA GLY A 171 -13.77 -29.42 -2.94
C GLY A 171 -15.22 -29.33 -3.43
N ASN A 172 -15.72 -30.39 -4.08
CA ASN A 172 -17.09 -30.47 -4.59
C ASN A 172 -18.13 -30.70 -3.48
N ALA A 173 -17.71 -31.21 -2.33
CA ALA A 173 -18.63 -31.55 -1.26
C ALA A 173 -19.24 -30.28 -0.65
N SER A 174 -20.53 -30.34 -0.31
CA SER A 174 -21.24 -29.24 0.33
C SER A 174 -20.50 -28.77 1.60
N GLY A 175 -20.23 -27.47 1.68
CA GLY A 175 -19.49 -26.87 2.79
C GLY A 175 -17.96 -26.86 2.62
N ASN A 176 -17.43 -27.38 1.50
CA ASN A 176 -16.01 -27.26 1.13
C ASN A 176 -15.76 -26.23 0.03
N PHE A 177 -16.79 -25.53 -0.45
CA PHE A 177 -16.66 -24.46 -1.43
C PHE A 177 -17.49 -23.22 -1.05
N THR A 178 -17.15 -22.09 -1.64
CA THR A 178 -17.91 -20.84 -1.61
C THR A 178 -18.13 -20.35 -3.03
N SER A 179 -19.38 -20.09 -3.40
CA SER A 179 -19.71 -19.47 -4.68
C SER A 179 -19.54 -17.95 -4.58
N VAL A 180 -18.89 -17.37 -5.58
CA VAL A 180 -18.75 -15.94 -5.77
C VAL A 180 -19.61 -15.54 -6.95
N ASN A 181 -20.39 -14.47 -6.78
CA ASN A 181 -21.17 -13.83 -7.84
C ASN A 181 -21.09 -12.32 -7.61
N THR A 182 -20.43 -11.62 -8.53
CA THR A 182 -20.15 -10.19 -8.40
C THR A 182 -20.28 -9.47 -9.73
N THR A 183 -20.62 -8.18 -9.68
CA THR A 183 -20.60 -7.28 -10.84
C THR A 183 -19.49 -6.26 -10.62
N ILE A 184 -18.55 -6.18 -11.56
CA ILE A 184 -17.45 -5.22 -11.55
C ILE A 184 -17.81 -4.12 -12.53
N VAL A 185 -17.84 -2.87 -12.05
CA VAL A 185 -17.93 -1.70 -12.92
C VAL A 185 -16.52 -1.32 -13.37
N LEU A 186 -16.31 -1.21 -14.68
CA LEU A 186 -15.00 -0.95 -15.26
C LEU A 186 -14.69 0.54 -15.12
N THR A 187 -13.54 0.85 -14.50
CA THR A 187 -13.06 2.22 -14.28
C THR A 187 -12.69 2.92 -15.59
N GLN A 188 -12.38 2.15 -16.63
CA GLN A 188 -12.32 2.58 -18.03
C GLN A 188 -13.16 1.61 -18.86
N PRO A 189 -14.06 2.09 -19.73
CA PRO A 189 -14.79 1.21 -20.63
C PRO A 189 -13.82 0.39 -21.49
N LEU A 190 -14.05 -0.92 -21.57
CA LEU A 190 -13.29 -1.76 -22.49
C LEU A 190 -13.84 -1.50 -23.90
N ASN A 191 -13.22 -0.57 -24.62
CA ASN A 191 -13.63 -0.16 -25.96
C ASN A 191 -13.43 -1.28 -26.99
N GLN A 192 -14.06 -1.13 -28.15
CA GLN A 192 -13.94 -2.09 -29.25
C GLN A 192 -12.46 -2.38 -29.57
N ASN A 193 -12.14 -3.66 -29.68
CA ASN A 193 -10.84 -4.27 -29.91
C ASN A 193 -9.81 -4.14 -28.76
N ASN A 194 -10.13 -3.49 -27.65
CA ASN A 194 -9.23 -3.40 -26.50
C ASN A 194 -9.22 -4.69 -25.67
N LEU A 195 -8.09 -4.92 -24.99
CA LEU A 195 -7.83 -6.06 -24.12
C LEU A 195 -7.90 -5.64 -22.65
N ALA A 196 -8.33 -6.55 -21.80
CA ALA A 196 -8.26 -6.44 -20.35
C ALA A 196 -8.05 -7.81 -19.72
N TRP A 197 -7.74 -7.83 -18.43
CA TRP A 197 -7.45 -9.05 -17.68
C TRP A 197 -8.28 -9.13 -16.40
N VAL A 198 -8.89 -10.28 -16.17
CA VAL A 198 -9.41 -10.70 -14.87
C VAL A 198 -8.42 -11.68 -14.25
N ARG A 199 -8.09 -11.51 -12.98
CA ARG A 199 -7.07 -12.33 -12.31
C ARG A 199 -7.53 -12.79 -10.94
N TRP A 200 -7.21 -14.04 -10.63
CA TRP A 200 -7.33 -14.61 -9.30
C TRP A 200 -5.94 -14.81 -8.70
N GLN A 201 -5.68 -14.09 -7.62
CA GLN A 201 -4.45 -14.14 -6.86
C GLN A 201 -4.65 -14.89 -5.55
N PHE A 202 -3.76 -15.82 -5.25
CA PHE A 202 -3.78 -16.54 -3.98
C PHE A 202 -2.95 -15.78 -2.95
N SER A 203 -3.37 -15.84 -1.69
CA SER A 203 -2.82 -14.99 -0.63
C SER A 203 -1.65 -15.63 0.11
N THR A 204 -0.51 -14.94 0.12
CA THR A 204 0.66 -15.30 0.93
C THR A 204 0.55 -14.76 2.36
N THR A 205 -0.32 -15.31 3.20
CA THR A 205 -0.19 -15.05 4.66
C THR A 205 1.15 -15.59 5.15
N SER A 206 1.77 -15.02 6.19
CA SER A 206 2.96 -15.56 6.87
C SER A 206 2.58 -16.54 8.00
N GLY A 207 3.42 -17.53 8.31
CA GLY A 207 3.19 -18.47 9.43
C GLY A 207 3.76 -19.88 9.21
N SER A 208 3.94 -20.64 10.29
CA SER A 208 4.37 -22.05 10.28
C SER A 208 3.18 -23.01 10.20
N GLY A 209 3.35 -24.18 9.58
CA GLY A 209 2.30 -25.19 9.42
C GLY A 209 1.79 -25.33 7.99
N THR A 210 0.90 -26.30 7.78
CA THR A 210 0.34 -26.63 6.46
C THR A 210 -0.70 -25.60 6.03
N ARG A 211 -0.78 -25.31 4.74
CA ARG A 211 -1.74 -24.35 4.19
C ARG A 211 -2.96 -25.03 3.62
N ASP A 212 -4.06 -24.29 3.63
CA ASP A 212 -5.21 -24.64 2.81
C ASP A 212 -4.84 -24.64 1.33
N LYS A 213 -5.25 -25.71 0.66
CA LYS A 213 -5.19 -25.81 -0.80
C LYS A 213 -6.53 -25.37 -1.34
N LEU A 214 -6.52 -24.29 -2.11
CA LEU A 214 -7.71 -23.74 -2.73
C LEU A 214 -7.67 -23.99 -4.25
N ALA A 215 -8.84 -24.10 -4.85
CA ALA A 215 -9.02 -24.17 -6.29
C ALA A 215 -10.13 -23.24 -6.76
N ILE A 216 -10.08 -22.90 -8.04
CA ILE A 216 -11.11 -22.13 -8.72
C ILE A 216 -11.80 -23.03 -9.71
N ASP A 217 -13.12 -22.92 -9.74
CA ASP A 217 -13.95 -23.66 -10.68
C ASP A 217 -15.17 -22.85 -11.15
N GLU A 218 -15.88 -23.34 -12.16
CA GLU A 218 -17.13 -22.79 -12.71
C GLU A 218 -17.06 -21.29 -13.00
N ILE A 219 -15.98 -20.85 -13.65
CA ILE A 219 -15.78 -19.45 -14.00
C ILE A 219 -16.79 -19.07 -15.09
N GLU A 220 -17.60 -18.06 -14.80
CA GLU A 220 -18.43 -17.35 -15.78
C GLU A 220 -18.03 -15.88 -15.76
N VAL A 221 -17.66 -15.32 -16.92
CA VAL A 221 -17.46 -13.87 -17.08
C VAL A 221 -18.31 -13.43 -18.25
N ALA A 222 -19.26 -12.54 -18.01
CA ALA A 222 -20.09 -11.93 -19.05
C ALA A 222 -19.93 -10.41 -19.00
N ASP A 223 -20.11 -9.73 -20.13
CA ASP A 223 -20.42 -8.31 -20.02
C ASP A 223 -21.78 -8.19 -19.31
N ALA A 224 -21.96 -7.13 -18.52
CA ALA A 224 -23.31 -6.78 -18.12
C ALA A 224 -23.97 -6.10 -19.31
N THR A 225 -24.12 -6.81 -20.43
CA THR A 225 -25.06 -6.35 -21.45
C THR A 225 -26.41 -6.21 -20.76
N PRO A 226 -26.99 -5.00 -20.75
CA PRO A 226 -28.31 -4.79 -20.20
C PRO A 226 -29.30 -5.81 -20.75
N VAL A 227 -30.03 -6.49 -19.87
CA VAL A 227 -31.28 -7.13 -20.27
C VAL A 227 -32.25 -5.99 -20.64
N GLY A 228 -32.17 -5.52 -21.88
CA GLY A 228 -32.95 -4.39 -22.44
C GLY A 228 -32.09 -3.22 -22.92
N THR A 229 -32.42 -2.64 -24.08
CA THR A 229 -31.78 -1.42 -24.60
C THR A 229 -31.75 -0.31 -23.52
N PRO A 230 -30.59 0.35 -23.26
CA PRO A 230 -30.52 1.47 -22.32
C PRO A 230 -31.56 2.53 -22.64
N LEU A 231 -32.32 2.97 -21.64
CA LEU A 231 -33.23 4.09 -21.79
C LEU A 231 -32.41 5.38 -21.71
N THR A 232 -32.31 6.13 -22.80
CA THR A 232 -31.57 7.40 -22.82
C THR A 232 -32.55 8.56 -22.72
N TRP A 233 -32.34 9.44 -21.75
CA TRP A 233 -33.11 10.66 -21.54
C TRP A 233 -32.21 11.86 -21.83
N VAL A 234 -32.70 12.81 -22.62
CA VAL A 234 -31.98 14.04 -22.97
C VAL A 234 -32.81 15.23 -22.48
N GLY A 235 -32.20 16.28 -21.93
CA GLY A 235 -32.97 17.51 -21.66
C GLY A 235 -32.21 18.73 -21.13
N ASP A 236 -32.99 19.79 -20.89
CA ASP A 236 -32.61 21.13 -20.42
C ASP A 236 -32.85 21.30 -18.90
N ALA A 237 -32.80 22.54 -18.40
CA ALA A 237 -33.20 22.88 -17.03
C ALA A 237 -34.69 22.52 -16.75
N GLY A 238 -35.04 22.13 -15.52
CA GLY A 238 -36.39 21.71 -15.13
C GLY A 238 -36.46 20.84 -13.87
N ASP A 239 -37.57 20.11 -13.68
CA ASP A 239 -37.75 19.18 -12.56
C ASP A 239 -37.51 17.70 -12.97
N TRP A 240 -36.75 16.92 -12.20
CA TRP A 240 -36.54 15.49 -12.46
C TRP A 240 -37.48 14.62 -11.61
N ALA A 241 -38.56 14.12 -12.23
CA ALA A 241 -39.61 13.31 -11.58
C ALA A 241 -39.70 11.86 -12.08
N SER A 242 -40.21 10.95 -11.24
CA SER A 242 -40.43 9.52 -11.58
C SER A 242 -41.81 9.20 -12.18
N SER A 243 -42.79 10.12 -12.14
CA SER A 243 -44.16 9.85 -12.65
C SER A 243 -44.92 11.09 -13.12
N GLY A 244 -45.42 11.07 -14.35
CA GLY A 244 -46.63 11.80 -14.79
C GLY A 244 -46.57 13.32 -14.94
N GLY A 245 -45.48 13.98 -14.57
CA GLY A 245 -45.23 15.40 -14.83
C GLY A 245 -44.19 15.57 -15.94
N SER A 246 -44.46 16.46 -16.88
CA SER A 246 -43.56 16.81 -17.98
C SER A 246 -42.40 17.69 -17.50
N ASP A 247 -41.33 17.05 -17.03
CA ASP A 247 -39.90 17.46 -17.07
C ASP A 247 -39.13 16.20 -16.60
N TRP A 248 -38.17 15.62 -17.33
CA TRP A 248 -37.04 16.12 -18.11
C TRP A 248 -36.84 15.20 -19.34
N SER A 249 -37.08 15.56 -20.61
CA SER A 249 -37.78 16.68 -21.24
C SER A 249 -38.84 16.16 -22.25
N GLY A 250 -39.61 15.13 -21.86
CA GLY A 250 -40.67 14.54 -22.71
C GLY A 250 -41.19 13.13 -22.33
N GLY A 251 -40.64 12.48 -21.29
CA GLY A 251 -41.18 11.22 -20.77
C GLY A 251 -40.72 10.92 -19.34
N ALA A 252 -41.30 9.88 -18.73
CA ALA A 252 -41.12 9.57 -17.31
C ALA A 252 -39.82 8.78 -17.02
N TRP A 253 -39.03 9.22 -16.04
CA TRP A 253 -37.85 8.48 -15.58
C TRP A 253 -38.23 7.12 -14.96
N ASN A 254 -37.79 6.02 -15.58
CA ASN A 254 -37.99 4.68 -15.01
C ASN A 254 -36.99 4.42 -13.88
N ASN A 255 -37.43 4.64 -12.64
CA ASN A 255 -36.68 4.41 -11.42
C ASN A 255 -36.53 2.90 -11.16
N GLY A 256 -35.62 2.24 -11.88
CA GLY A 256 -35.40 0.79 -11.76
C GLY A 256 -34.62 0.14 -12.90
N GLY A 257 -34.68 0.70 -14.12
CA GLY A 257 -34.00 0.19 -15.33
C GLY A 257 -32.60 0.76 -15.58
N ASN A 258 -31.96 0.31 -16.67
CA ASN A 258 -30.66 0.82 -17.14
C ASN A 258 -30.81 2.16 -17.86
N SER A 259 -31.09 3.22 -17.10
CA SER A 259 -31.39 4.56 -17.63
C SER A 259 -30.15 5.45 -17.63
N THR A 260 -29.81 6.03 -18.79
CA THR A 260 -28.76 7.04 -18.97
C THR A 260 -29.40 8.41 -19.13
N ALA A 261 -28.85 9.38 -18.41
CA ALA A 261 -29.34 10.74 -18.32
C ALA A 261 -28.33 11.68 -19.00
N VAL A 262 -28.74 12.41 -20.03
CA VAL A 262 -27.88 13.21 -20.91
C VAL A 262 -28.28 14.68 -20.83
N PHE A 263 -27.32 15.53 -20.48
CA PHE A 263 -27.42 16.98 -20.36
C PHE A 263 -26.62 17.62 -21.50
N SER A 264 -27.30 17.89 -22.62
CA SER A 264 -26.65 18.30 -23.88
C SER A 264 -27.28 19.52 -24.54
N ASN A 265 -28.39 20.03 -24.00
CA ASN A 265 -29.16 21.07 -24.65
C ASN A 265 -28.83 22.46 -24.08
N THR A 266 -29.32 23.49 -24.77
CA THR A 266 -29.25 24.88 -24.32
C THR A 266 -30.65 25.49 -24.41
N PRO A 267 -31.02 26.41 -23.51
CA PRO A 267 -30.22 26.97 -22.42
C PRO A 267 -29.98 26.00 -21.27
N VAL A 268 -28.77 26.05 -20.72
CA VAL A 268 -28.35 25.28 -19.55
C VAL A 268 -29.00 25.80 -18.27
N GLY A 269 -29.06 24.98 -17.23
CA GLY A 269 -29.54 25.42 -15.92
C GLY A 269 -29.75 24.30 -14.90
N THR A 270 -30.57 24.58 -13.90
CA THR A 270 -30.81 23.69 -12.76
C THR A 270 -31.82 22.60 -13.11
N VAL A 271 -31.48 21.36 -12.75
CA VAL A 271 -32.37 20.19 -12.78
C VAL A 271 -32.68 19.80 -11.33
N SER A 272 -33.90 20.10 -10.88
CA SER A 272 -34.32 19.89 -9.48
C SER A 272 -34.86 18.49 -9.27
N LEU A 273 -34.30 17.70 -8.34
CA LEU A 273 -34.87 16.42 -7.95
C LEU A 273 -36.15 16.66 -7.15
N VAL A 274 -37.30 16.31 -7.73
CA VAL A 274 -38.59 16.33 -7.01
C VAL A 274 -38.95 14.98 -6.40
N ASN A 275 -38.22 13.92 -6.75
CA ASN A 275 -38.25 12.61 -6.10
C ASN A 275 -36.81 12.04 -6.04
N SER A 276 -36.57 11.03 -5.19
CA SER A 276 -35.30 10.28 -5.24
C SER A 276 -35.19 9.47 -6.53
N ILE A 277 -34.10 9.67 -7.27
CA ILE A 277 -33.89 9.07 -8.59
C ILE A 277 -32.73 8.09 -8.58
N THR A 278 -32.88 6.97 -9.29
CA THR A 278 -31.78 6.05 -9.61
C THR A 278 -31.34 6.22 -11.06
N ALA A 279 -30.06 6.55 -11.28
CA ALA A 279 -29.43 6.67 -12.59
C ALA A 279 -28.33 5.64 -12.83
N THR A 280 -28.32 5.02 -14.01
CA THR A 280 -27.22 4.16 -14.44
C THR A 280 -26.06 5.00 -14.87
N ASN A 281 -26.25 5.96 -15.78
CA ASN A 281 -25.20 6.91 -16.13
C ASN A 281 -25.76 8.34 -16.15
N LEU A 282 -24.89 9.30 -15.88
CA LEU A 282 -25.08 10.71 -16.19
C LEU A 282 -24.03 11.14 -17.21
N GLU A 283 -24.42 11.94 -18.20
CA GLU A 283 -23.53 12.49 -19.22
C GLU A 283 -23.83 13.98 -19.41
N PHE A 284 -22.86 14.83 -19.11
CA PHE A 284 -22.91 16.26 -19.34
C PHE A 284 -22.00 16.61 -20.52
N SER A 285 -22.58 17.21 -21.56
CA SER A 285 -21.88 17.64 -22.77
C SER A 285 -21.95 19.14 -23.01
N VAL A 286 -22.54 19.88 -22.07
CA VAL A 286 -22.52 21.34 -22.00
C VAL A 286 -22.31 21.72 -20.53
N GLY A 287 -21.58 22.81 -20.27
CA GLY A 287 -21.30 23.28 -18.92
C GLY A 287 -22.49 23.92 -18.20
N ASP A 288 -22.28 24.25 -16.93
CA ASP A 288 -23.18 24.99 -16.04
C ASP A 288 -24.49 24.28 -15.64
N TYR A 289 -24.64 22.99 -15.97
CA TYR A 289 -25.75 22.20 -15.43
C TYR A 289 -25.57 21.97 -13.92
N VAL A 290 -26.67 22.12 -13.18
CA VAL A 290 -26.70 21.86 -11.73
C VAL A 290 -27.84 20.88 -11.44
N ILE A 291 -27.51 19.69 -10.94
CA ILE A 291 -28.50 18.81 -10.32
C ILE A 291 -28.71 19.27 -8.88
N ASP A 292 -29.86 19.87 -8.56
CA ASP A 292 -30.16 20.39 -7.22
C ASP A 292 -31.34 19.66 -6.57
N ARG A 293 -31.58 19.93 -5.28
CA ARG A 293 -32.67 19.36 -4.48
C ARG A 293 -33.96 20.16 -4.65
N GLY A 294 -35.10 19.45 -4.70
CA GLY A 294 -36.40 20.01 -4.33
C GLY A 294 -36.69 19.96 -2.82
N GLY A 295 -35.91 19.17 -2.06
CA GLY A 295 -36.18 18.78 -0.67
C GLY A 295 -35.13 17.82 -0.07
N SER A 296 -35.53 16.59 0.30
CA SER A 296 -34.68 15.54 0.95
C SER A 296 -34.30 14.38 0.02
N GLU A 297 -34.37 14.62 -1.29
CA GLU A 297 -34.24 13.62 -2.33
C GLU A 297 -32.77 13.19 -2.49
N VAL A 298 -32.60 11.95 -2.97
CA VAL A 298 -31.29 11.32 -3.15
C VAL A 298 -31.12 10.87 -4.59
N LEU A 299 -29.94 11.12 -5.15
CA LEU A 299 -29.52 10.55 -6.42
C LEU A 299 -28.76 9.24 -6.19
N THR A 300 -29.31 8.12 -6.62
CA THR A 300 -28.67 6.81 -6.54
C THR A 300 -27.95 6.49 -7.85
N LEU A 301 -26.63 6.32 -7.81
CA LEU A 301 -25.81 5.99 -8.98
C LEU A 301 -25.56 4.48 -9.08
N LYS A 302 -25.72 3.93 -10.30
CA LYS A 302 -25.41 2.54 -10.67
C LYS A 302 -24.25 2.42 -11.68
N GLY A 303 -23.67 3.53 -12.11
CA GLY A 303 -22.64 3.56 -13.15
C GLY A 303 -21.94 4.91 -13.21
N LEU A 304 -21.63 5.39 -14.41
CA LEU A 304 -20.65 6.46 -14.63
C LEU A 304 -21.29 7.85 -14.59
N VAL A 305 -20.51 8.86 -14.20
CA VAL A 305 -20.81 10.28 -14.40
C VAL A 305 -19.75 10.84 -15.35
N LYS A 306 -20.13 11.12 -16.59
CA LYS A 306 -19.27 11.70 -17.62
C LYS A 306 -19.51 13.19 -17.72
N VAL A 307 -18.44 13.99 -17.70
CA VAL A 307 -18.48 15.42 -18.03
C VAL A 307 -17.44 15.62 -19.14
N ASP A 308 -17.93 15.82 -20.36
CA ASP A 308 -17.12 15.94 -21.57
C ASP A 308 -17.95 16.57 -22.70
N ASP A 309 -17.53 17.73 -23.19
CA ASP A 309 -18.10 18.35 -24.39
C ASP A 309 -17.43 17.90 -25.71
N GLY A 310 -16.30 17.18 -25.62
CA GLY A 310 -15.52 16.71 -26.76
C GLY A 310 -14.79 17.79 -27.55
N THR A 311 -14.80 19.04 -27.08
CA THR A 311 -14.17 20.18 -27.75
C THR A 311 -12.81 20.53 -27.16
N GLY A 312 -12.53 20.06 -25.94
CA GLY A 312 -11.29 20.32 -25.21
C GLY A 312 -11.30 21.64 -24.43
N THR A 313 -12.44 22.34 -24.38
CA THR A 313 -12.68 23.40 -23.38
C THR A 313 -13.25 22.79 -22.11
N ASP A 314 -12.69 23.15 -20.96
CA ASP A 314 -13.17 22.66 -19.67
C ASP A 314 -14.58 23.21 -19.40
N ILE A 315 -15.50 22.29 -19.07
CA ILE A 315 -16.87 22.60 -18.65
C ILE A 315 -17.13 22.05 -17.25
N ASP A 316 -17.90 22.80 -16.47
CA ASP A 316 -18.31 22.37 -15.13
C ASP A 316 -19.72 21.78 -15.17
N ALA A 317 -19.91 20.64 -14.51
CA ALA A 317 -21.23 20.15 -14.12
C ALA A 317 -21.29 20.01 -12.59
N THR A 318 -22.42 20.34 -11.99
CA THR A 318 -22.58 20.32 -10.54
C THR A 318 -23.62 19.30 -10.08
N ILE A 319 -23.28 18.52 -9.05
CA ILE A 319 -24.25 17.70 -8.29
C ILE A 319 -24.36 18.28 -6.87
N ALA A 320 -25.52 18.87 -6.57
CA ALA A 320 -25.87 19.52 -5.33
C ALA A 320 -26.90 18.71 -4.49
N VAL A 321 -26.91 17.39 -4.66
CA VAL A 321 -27.78 16.45 -3.93
C VAL A 321 -26.97 15.32 -3.28
N PRO A 322 -27.46 14.71 -2.17
CA PRO A 322 -26.86 13.48 -1.64
C PRO A 322 -26.79 12.39 -2.70
N ILE A 323 -25.69 11.64 -2.69
CA ILE A 323 -25.43 10.55 -3.64
C ILE A 323 -25.44 9.23 -2.87
N ALA A 324 -26.16 8.24 -3.39
CA ALA A 324 -26.24 6.89 -2.85
C ALA A 324 -25.94 5.83 -3.91
N GLY A 325 -25.91 4.56 -3.52
CA GLY A 325 -25.71 3.42 -4.42
C GLY A 325 -24.55 2.51 -4.01
N THR A 326 -24.48 1.34 -4.63
CA THR A 326 -23.46 0.33 -4.29
C THR A 326 -22.19 0.43 -5.14
N VAL A 327 -22.28 1.03 -6.33
CA VAL A 327 -21.16 1.16 -7.28
C VAL A 327 -20.15 2.23 -6.84
N GLY A 328 -20.64 3.27 -6.16
CA GLY A 328 -19.85 4.45 -5.82
C GLY A 328 -20.02 5.57 -6.84
N LEU A 329 -19.07 6.51 -6.86
CA LEU A 329 -19.04 7.63 -7.81
C LEU A 329 -17.88 7.41 -8.78
N VAL A 330 -18.16 7.26 -10.06
CA VAL A 330 -17.14 7.07 -11.10
C VAL A 330 -17.18 8.23 -12.08
N LYS A 331 -16.24 9.17 -11.95
CA LYS A 331 -16.10 10.36 -12.81
C LYS A 331 -15.25 10.03 -14.04
N THR A 332 -15.81 10.26 -15.23
CA THR A 332 -15.14 10.14 -16.53
C THR A 332 -15.33 11.42 -17.36
N GLY A 333 -14.73 11.47 -18.55
CA GLY A 333 -14.69 12.68 -19.38
C GLY A 333 -13.64 13.68 -18.89
N ALA A 334 -13.12 14.49 -19.82
CA ALA A 334 -11.95 15.33 -19.60
C ALA A 334 -12.18 16.49 -18.62
N ASP A 335 -13.44 16.85 -18.36
CA ASP A 335 -13.78 18.12 -17.73
C ASP A 335 -14.12 17.95 -16.23
N THR A 336 -14.76 18.94 -15.61
CA THR A 336 -14.90 19.03 -14.15
C THR A 336 -16.30 18.67 -13.65
N LEU A 337 -16.37 17.77 -12.68
CA LEU A 337 -17.57 17.52 -11.88
C LEU A 337 -17.40 18.12 -10.49
N VAL A 338 -18.30 19.02 -10.12
CA VAL A 338 -18.34 19.67 -8.80
C VAL A 338 -19.40 19.02 -7.92
N ILE A 339 -19.05 18.66 -6.69
CA ILE A 339 -19.98 18.21 -5.65
C ILE A 339 -20.08 19.25 -4.52
N THR A 340 -21.29 19.75 -4.26
CA THR A 340 -21.48 20.94 -3.39
C THR A 340 -22.21 20.65 -2.09
N SER A 341 -22.95 19.55 -2.00
CA SER A 341 -23.66 19.23 -0.77
C SER A 341 -24.06 17.77 -0.63
N GLY A 342 -24.43 17.41 0.61
CA GLY A 342 -24.95 16.09 0.95
C GLY A 342 -24.00 15.26 1.80
N SER A 343 -24.59 14.51 2.73
CA SER A 343 -23.92 13.35 3.31
C SER A 343 -24.09 12.21 2.30
N HIS A 344 -23.09 12.00 1.44
CA HIS A 344 -23.14 10.89 0.49
C HIS A 344 -23.12 9.56 1.26
N THR A 345 -23.88 8.57 0.80
CA THR A 345 -24.09 7.27 1.48
C THR A 345 -23.77 6.06 0.59
N TYR A 346 -23.20 6.29 -0.59
CA TYR A 346 -22.76 5.18 -1.44
C TYR A 346 -21.64 4.38 -0.77
N THR A 347 -21.59 3.08 -1.06
CA THR A 347 -20.64 2.16 -0.41
C THR A 347 -19.46 1.77 -1.30
N GLY A 348 -19.58 1.96 -2.62
CA GLY A 348 -18.52 1.70 -3.58
C GLY A 348 -17.40 2.74 -3.57
N THR A 349 -16.43 2.56 -4.45
CA THR A 349 -15.24 3.43 -4.57
C THR A 349 -15.60 4.76 -5.22
N THR A 350 -14.96 5.85 -4.80
CA THR A 350 -14.92 7.10 -5.55
C THR A 350 -13.74 7.03 -6.53
N SER A 351 -14.02 6.93 -7.82
CA SER A 351 -13.02 6.78 -8.88
C SER A 351 -13.02 8.01 -9.78
N VAL A 352 -11.92 8.76 -9.78
CA VAL A 352 -11.67 9.83 -10.77
C VAL A 352 -10.87 9.20 -11.90
N ALA A 353 -11.57 8.77 -12.95
CA ALA A 353 -10.96 8.08 -14.07
C ALA A 353 -10.41 9.05 -15.13
N GLN A 354 -11.06 10.21 -15.30
CA GLN A 354 -10.64 11.29 -16.20
C GLN A 354 -11.12 12.64 -15.67
N GLY A 355 -10.42 13.72 -16.05
CA GLY A 355 -10.76 15.09 -15.68
C GLY A 355 -10.67 15.34 -14.18
N THR A 356 -11.53 16.24 -13.69
CA THR A 356 -11.52 16.69 -12.29
C THR A 356 -12.80 16.27 -11.58
N LEU A 357 -12.66 15.73 -10.36
CA LEU A 357 -13.72 15.69 -9.35
C LEU A 357 -13.36 16.71 -8.27
N ALA A 358 -14.17 17.75 -8.14
CA ALA A 358 -13.94 18.86 -7.22
C ALA A 358 -15.03 18.95 -6.14
N PHE A 359 -14.65 19.36 -4.93
CA PHE A 359 -15.59 19.91 -3.97
C PHE A 359 -15.67 21.43 -4.14
N ASP A 360 -16.87 21.99 -4.01
CA ASP A 360 -16.97 23.44 -3.90
C ASP A 360 -16.37 23.96 -2.57
N SER A 361 -15.74 25.14 -2.63
CA SER A 361 -15.01 25.76 -1.53
C SER A 361 -15.88 26.21 -0.34
N GLY A 362 -17.20 26.37 -0.54
CA GLY A 362 -18.18 26.63 0.52
C GLY A 362 -18.93 25.39 0.98
N ALA A 363 -18.71 24.24 0.32
CA ALA A 363 -19.50 23.04 0.50
C ALA A 363 -19.23 22.32 1.81
N SER A 364 -20.31 21.94 2.49
CA SER A 364 -20.23 20.97 3.58
C SER A 364 -20.15 19.51 3.11
N ALA A 365 -20.26 19.25 1.80
CA ALA A 365 -20.19 17.92 1.19
C ALA A 365 -18.93 17.17 1.62
N ALA A 366 -19.04 15.88 1.91
CA ALA A 366 -17.89 15.02 2.18
C ALA A 366 -18.15 13.65 1.56
N LEU A 367 -17.10 12.99 1.04
CA LEU A 367 -17.22 11.60 0.62
C LEU A 367 -17.61 10.73 1.83
N PRO A 368 -18.25 9.57 1.60
CA PRO A 368 -18.43 8.59 2.67
C PRO A 368 -17.06 8.17 3.19
N ALA A 369 -16.81 8.31 4.51
CA ALA A 369 -15.51 8.00 5.10
C ALA A 369 -15.08 6.53 4.96
N SER A 370 -16.04 5.63 4.65
CA SER A 370 -15.81 4.22 4.35
C SER A 370 -15.53 3.93 2.87
N SER A 371 -15.60 4.94 1.98
CA SER A 371 -15.35 4.78 0.55
C SER A 371 -13.87 4.94 0.22
N PRO A 372 -13.25 3.98 -0.49
CA PRO A 372 -11.94 4.16 -1.10
C PRO A 372 -11.94 5.27 -2.16
N VAL A 373 -10.79 5.90 -2.39
CA VAL A 373 -10.56 6.83 -3.49
C VAL A 373 -9.50 6.27 -4.44
N PHE A 374 -9.82 6.28 -5.73
CA PHE A 374 -8.90 5.99 -6.83
C PHE A 374 -8.79 7.21 -7.75
N VAL A 375 -7.56 7.69 -7.98
CA VAL A 375 -7.28 8.80 -8.92
C VAL A 375 -6.40 8.27 -10.04
N ALA A 376 -6.94 8.19 -11.26
CA ALA A 376 -6.23 7.70 -12.43
C ALA A 376 -5.09 8.63 -12.86
N ASP A 377 -4.26 8.16 -13.79
CA ASP A 377 -3.29 9.02 -14.46
C ASP A 377 -4.00 10.18 -15.16
N ASN A 378 -3.43 11.39 -15.02
CA ASN A 378 -3.93 12.64 -15.59
C ASN A 378 -5.33 13.07 -15.09
N ALA A 379 -5.80 12.50 -13.97
CA ALA A 379 -7.01 12.91 -13.30
C ALA A 379 -6.70 13.70 -12.02
N THR A 380 -7.62 14.58 -11.62
CA THR A 380 -7.50 15.43 -10.43
C THR A 380 -8.64 15.19 -9.46
N PHE A 381 -8.30 14.93 -8.19
CA PHE A 381 -9.24 14.97 -7.09
C PHE A 381 -8.98 16.22 -6.25
N ASP A 382 -9.84 17.22 -6.41
CA ASP A 382 -9.73 18.51 -5.73
C ASP A 382 -10.68 18.56 -4.53
N LEU A 383 -10.12 18.79 -3.34
CA LEU A 383 -10.87 18.88 -2.08
C LEU A 383 -11.56 20.23 -1.85
N GLY A 384 -11.40 21.16 -2.79
CA GLY A 384 -11.87 22.53 -2.69
C GLY A 384 -11.13 23.31 -1.61
N GLY A 385 -11.58 24.51 -1.29
CA GLY A 385 -11.14 25.25 -0.10
C GLY A 385 -12.00 24.96 1.15
N GLY A 386 -11.67 25.61 2.26
CA GLY A 386 -12.55 25.71 3.43
C GLY A 386 -11.98 25.18 4.74
N ASN A 387 -10.72 24.74 4.77
CA ASN A 387 -10.02 24.27 5.98
C ASN A 387 -10.81 23.22 6.78
N ARG A 388 -11.23 22.15 6.09
CA ARG A 388 -12.07 21.07 6.62
C ARG A 388 -11.28 19.77 6.66
N THR A 389 -11.74 18.83 7.48
CA THR A 389 -11.28 17.44 7.38
C THR A 389 -12.10 16.69 6.35
N ARG A 390 -11.43 16.08 5.37
CA ARG A 390 -12.01 15.21 4.34
C ARG A 390 -11.50 13.79 4.58
N SER A 391 -12.35 12.95 5.16
CA SER A 391 -12.01 11.57 5.49
C SER A 391 -12.37 10.59 4.38
N ILE A 392 -11.46 9.67 4.07
CA ILE A 392 -11.63 8.61 3.07
C ILE A 392 -11.15 7.26 3.61
N ALA A 393 -11.64 6.16 3.05
CA ALA A 393 -11.20 4.85 3.51
C ALA A 393 -9.79 4.54 3.05
N SER A 394 -9.41 4.75 1.80
CA SER A 394 -8.02 4.54 1.34
C SER A 394 -7.73 5.39 0.12
N LEU A 395 -6.45 5.62 -0.16
CA LEU A 395 -6.03 6.35 -1.35
C LEU A 395 -5.19 5.46 -2.26
N SER A 396 -5.57 5.39 -3.54
CA SER A 396 -4.85 4.68 -4.58
C SER A 396 -4.91 5.44 -5.90
N GLY A 397 -4.00 5.14 -6.84
CA GLY A 397 -4.00 5.87 -8.10
C GLY A 397 -2.73 5.75 -8.94
N GLY A 398 -2.81 6.36 -10.11
CA GLY A 398 -1.75 6.48 -11.10
C GLY A 398 -0.64 7.45 -10.68
N SER A 399 0.47 7.44 -11.41
CA SER A 399 1.65 8.27 -11.18
C SER A 399 1.52 9.73 -11.62
N THR A 400 0.59 10.05 -12.54
CA THR A 400 0.30 11.43 -12.95
C THR A 400 -1.03 11.94 -12.42
N GLY A 401 -1.74 11.13 -11.62
CA GLY A 401 -2.90 11.59 -10.87
C GLY A 401 -2.50 12.61 -9.80
N VAL A 402 -3.41 13.55 -9.51
CA VAL A 402 -3.21 14.62 -8.53
C VAL A 402 -4.32 14.61 -7.50
N VAL A 403 -3.95 14.70 -6.22
CA VAL A 403 -4.88 15.11 -5.16
C VAL A 403 -4.53 16.53 -4.74
N GLU A 404 -5.45 17.46 -4.97
CA GLU A 404 -5.32 18.85 -4.54
C GLU A 404 -6.06 19.03 -3.22
N ILE A 405 -5.31 19.22 -2.13
CA ILE A 405 -5.90 19.39 -0.80
C ILE A 405 -6.19 20.85 -0.47
N THR A 406 -5.66 21.80 -1.25
CA THR A 406 -5.80 23.25 -1.03
C THR A 406 -5.45 23.65 0.40
N ASP A 407 -6.41 23.89 1.30
CA ASP A 407 -6.19 24.20 2.72
C ASP A 407 -6.80 23.14 3.66
N ASN A 408 -7.37 22.06 3.10
CA ASN A 408 -8.05 21.00 3.83
C ASN A 408 -7.09 19.99 4.47
N THR A 409 -7.60 19.25 5.44
CA THR A 409 -6.96 18.05 5.98
C THR A 409 -7.50 16.81 5.28
N LEU A 410 -6.66 16.10 4.52
CA LEU A 410 -6.98 14.79 3.98
C LEU A 410 -6.72 13.71 5.04
N GLU A 411 -7.79 13.09 5.56
CA GLU A 411 -7.71 12.00 6.53
C GLU A 411 -7.87 10.64 5.82
N ILE A 412 -6.84 9.80 5.86
CA ILE A 412 -6.81 8.46 5.27
C ILE A 412 -7.01 7.43 6.37
N ASN A 413 -8.20 6.83 6.42
CA ASN A 413 -8.62 5.91 7.48
C ASN A 413 -8.60 4.43 7.02
N ASN A 414 -7.52 4.02 6.36
CA ASN A 414 -7.46 2.72 5.70
C ASN A 414 -7.27 1.55 6.67
N VAL A 415 -8.21 0.61 6.63
CA VAL A 415 -8.11 -0.67 7.34
C VAL A 415 -7.35 -1.68 6.48
N THR A 416 -7.59 -1.68 5.17
CA THR A 416 -6.81 -2.41 4.17
C THR A 416 -5.68 -1.54 3.62
N SER A 417 -4.61 -2.15 3.12
CA SER A 417 -3.48 -1.38 2.59
C SER A 417 -3.82 -0.66 1.28
N GLY A 418 -3.34 0.57 1.12
CA GLY A 418 -3.48 1.40 -0.09
C GLY A 418 -2.12 1.84 -0.63
N SER A 419 -2.05 2.19 -1.92
CA SER A 419 -0.82 2.56 -2.63
C SER A 419 -1.10 3.68 -3.62
N TYR A 420 -0.61 4.89 -3.31
CA TYR A 420 -0.81 6.07 -4.15
C TYR A 420 0.49 6.50 -4.82
N LYS A 421 0.47 6.54 -6.15
CA LYS A 421 1.65 6.85 -6.98
C LYS A 421 1.74 8.34 -7.37
N GLY A 422 0.65 9.09 -7.24
CA GLY A 422 0.53 10.47 -7.73
C GLY A 422 1.04 11.52 -6.74
N ASN A 423 0.91 12.80 -7.09
CA ASN A 423 1.27 13.92 -6.24
C ASN A 423 0.09 14.30 -5.31
N ILE A 424 0.41 14.80 -4.12
CA ILE A 424 -0.55 15.48 -3.23
C ILE A 424 -0.05 16.93 -3.08
N THR A 425 -0.88 17.90 -3.42
CA THR A 425 -0.53 19.32 -3.56
C THR A 425 -1.40 20.21 -2.67
N GLY A 426 -0.93 21.42 -2.34
CA GLY A 426 -1.69 22.40 -1.56
C GLY A 426 -1.04 22.73 -0.20
N THR A 427 -1.65 23.64 0.54
CA THR A 427 -1.19 24.10 1.86
C THR A 427 -1.75 23.29 3.04
N GLY A 428 -2.73 22.43 2.79
CA GLY A 428 -3.42 21.62 3.78
C GLY A 428 -2.60 20.50 4.42
N ASN A 429 -3.25 19.67 5.24
CA ASN A 429 -2.62 18.62 6.03
C ASN A 429 -2.96 17.21 5.50
N VAL A 430 -2.12 16.23 5.86
CA VAL A 430 -2.40 14.80 5.64
C VAL A 430 -2.39 14.07 6.97
N VAL A 431 -3.45 13.32 7.27
CA VAL A 431 -3.58 12.49 8.48
C VAL A 431 -3.77 11.03 8.11
N LYS A 432 -2.99 10.13 8.69
CA LYS A 432 -3.09 8.68 8.53
C LYS A 432 -3.59 8.04 9.82
N LYS A 433 -4.79 7.44 9.79
CA LYS A 433 -5.54 7.04 11.01
C LYS A 433 -6.03 5.59 11.06
N GLY A 434 -6.11 4.92 9.92
CA GLY A 434 -6.51 3.51 9.86
C GLY A 434 -5.36 2.55 10.20
N ALA A 435 -5.66 1.30 10.54
CA ALA A 435 -4.66 0.30 10.92
C ALA A 435 -3.82 -0.25 9.74
N GLY A 436 -4.28 -0.07 8.50
CA GLY A 436 -3.62 -0.53 7.28
C GLY A 436 -2.37 0.26 6.93
N ASN A 437 -1.65 -0.19 5.89
CA ASN A 437 -0.50 0.52 5.32
C ASN A 437 -0.97 1.46 4.19
N GLN A 438 -0.73 2.76 4.29
CA GLN A 438 -0.84 3.66 3.15
C GLN A 438 0.57 3.92 2.59
N LYS A 439 0.84 3.44 1.38
CA LYS A 439 2.12 3.64 0.70
C LYS A 439 2.05 4.83 -0.25
N PHE A 440 2.99 5.75 -0.12
CA PHE A 440 3.29 6.81 -1.07
C PHE A 440 4.52 6.42 -1.87
N ARG A 441 4.40 6.43 -3.20
CA ARG A 441 5.50 6.09 -4.11
C ARG A 441 5.45 6.85 -5.43
N ASN A 442 6.51 6.72 -6.23
CA ASN A 442 6.70 7.24 -7.59
C ASN A 442 6.79 8.76 -7.74
N GLN A 443 6.01 9.54 -6.99
CA GLN A 443 6.03 11.00 -7.06
C GLN A 443 6.27 11.66 -5.72
N VAL A 444 7.06 12.72 -5.74
CA VAL A 444 7.24 13.63 -4.59
C VAL A 444 5.89 14.20 -4.20
N LYS A 445 5.63 14.29 -2.89
CA LYS A 445 4.46 14.98 -2.34
C LYS A 445 4.84 16.43 -2.05
N THR A 446 4.07 17.35 -2.60
CA THR A 446 4.44 18.78 -2.63
C THR A 446 3.56 19.66 -1.74
N TYR A 447 2.59 19.07 -1.04
CA TYR A 447 1.81 19.78 -0.03
C TYR A 447 2.70 20.32 1.09
N SER A 448 2.32 21.47 1.67
CA SER A 448 3.16 22.21 2.62
C SER A 448 2.65 22.24 4.07
N GLY A 449 1.44 21.74 4.34
CA GLY A 449 0.96 21.60 5.70
C GLY A 449 1.63 20.43 6.43
N THR A 450 0.99 19.96 7.50
CA THR A 450 1.55 18.92 8.36
C THR A 450 1.22 17.51 7.86
N THR A 451 2.06 16.54 8.24
CA THR A 451 1.76 15.11 8.11
C THR A 451 1.64 14.47 9.49
N THR A 452 0.51 13.84 9.80
CA THR A 452 0.30 13.14 11.08
C THR A 452 -0.02 11.67 10.84
N VAL A 453 0.65 10.77 11.55
CA VAL A 453 0.37 9.33 11.58
C VAL A 453 -0.10 8.97 12.98
N GLU A 454 -1.39 8.64 13.11
CA GLU A 454 -2.05 8.32 14.38
C GLU A 454 -2.20 6.80 14.60
N ASN A 455 -2.18 6.01 13.52
CA ASN A 455 -2.29 4.56 13.56
C ASN A 455 -1.84 3.92 12.24
N GLY A 456 -1.53 2.63 12.30
CA GLY A 456 -1.07 1.86 11.15
C GLY A 456 0.23 2.42 10.60
N ILE A 457 0.44 2.25 9.29
CA ILE A 457 1.70 2.65 8.67
C ILE A 457 1.48 3.68 7.57
N LEU A 458 2.20 4.79 7.61
CA LEU A 458 2.48 5.60 6.44
C LEU A 458 3.84 5.16 5.88
N ASP A 459 3.86 4.61 4.68
CA ASP A 459 5.05 4.08 4.03
C ASP A 459 5.49 5.03 2.91
N VAL A 460 6.66 5.63 3.06
CA VAL A 460 7.21 6.64 2.15
C VAL A 460 8.45 6.07 1.48
N THR A 461 8.37 5.90 0.16
CA THR A 461 9.53 5.50 -0.64
C THR A 461 10.47 6.69 -0.91
N GLU A 462 11.68 6.41 -1.37
CA GLU A 462 12.71 7.37 -1.74
C GLU A 462 12.28 8.39 -2.80
N ASN A 463 11.39 7.98 -3.71
CA ASN A 463 10.83 8.83 -4.76
C ASN A 463 9.50 9.50 -4.36
N SER A 464 9.12 9.43 -3.08
CA SER A 464 7.90 10.03 -2.53
C SER A 464 8.13 10.94 -1.33
N ASN A 465 9.30 11.58 -1.31
CA ASN A 465 9.65 12.60 -0.33
C ASN A 465 8.51 13.58 -0.06
N LEU A 466 8.35 13.98 1.21
CA LEU A 466 7.37 14.96 1.67
C LEU A 466 8.01 16.35 1.68
N THR A 467 8.58 16.76 0.54
CA THR A 467 9.59 17.84 0.45
C THR A 467 9.21 19.19 1.06
N ASN A 468 7.92 19.54 1.11
CA ASN A 468 7.44 20.82 1.60
C ASN A 468 6.71 20.73 2.94
N THR A 469 6.49 19.52 3.49
CA THR A 469 5.72 19.36 4.72
C THR A 469 6.35 20.17 5.86
N SER A 470 5.52 20.90 6.60
CA SER A 470 5.96 21.81 7.65
C SER A 470 6.41 21.07 8.92
N SER A 471 5.91 19.85 9.13
CA SER A 471 6.38 18.90 10.14
C SER A 471 5.75 17.53 9.91
N VAL A 472 6.38 16.49 10.47
CA VAL A 472 5.79 15.14 10.52
C VAL A 472 5.61 14.72 11.98
N THR A 473 4.45 14.20 12.35
CA THR A 473 4.18 13.67 13.69
C THR A 473 3.74 12.22 13.60
N VAL A 474 4.36 11.32 14.35
CA VAL A 474 3.95 9.93 14.51
C VAL A 474 3.56 9.74 15.96
N THR A 475 2.28 9.48 16.21
CA THR A 475 1.71 9.41 17.55
C THR A 475 0.83 8.16 17.71
N GLY A 476 1.01 7.43 18.81
CA GLY A 476 0.27 6.21 19.09
C GLY A 476 1.13 4.94 18.94
N ALA A 477 0.85 3.94 19.78
CA ALA A 477 1.68 2.75 19.93
C ALA A 477 1.80 1.86 18.67
N THR A 478 0.83 1.97 17.76
CA THR A 478 0.75 1.23 16.50
C THR A 478 1.03 2.10 15.28
N ALA A 479 1.30 3.39 15.48
CA ALA A 479 1.62 4.33 14.41
C ALA A 479 3.09 4.19 14.00
N GLU A 480 3.33 4.02 12.70
CA GLU A 480 4.66 3.93 12.13
C GLU A 480 4.77 4.83 10.89
N LEU A 481 5.80 5.68 10.85
CA LEU A 481 6.34 6.17 9.60
C LEU A 481 7.41 5.19 9.13
N ARG A 482 7.17 4.51 8.01
CA ARG A 482 8.15 3.63 7.39
C ARG A 482 8.80 4.32 6.22
N LEU A 483 10.13 4.28 6.20
CA LEU A 483 10.94 4.63 5.05
C LEU A 483 11.26 3.32 4.30
N SER A 484 10.86 3.25 3.04
CA SER A 484 11.12 2.11 2.16
C SER A 484 11.90 2.57 0.93
N THR A 485 12.49 1.61 0.21
CA THR A 485 13.20 1.89 -1.04
C THR A 485 13.38 0.61 -1.83
N ASP A 486 13.34 0.69 -3.16
CA ASP A 486 13.76 -0.43 -4.02
C ASP A 486 15.27 -0.31 -4.37
N VAL A 487 15.90 0.80 -3.96
CA VAL A 487 17.30 1.14 -4.23
C VAL A 487 18.08 1.29 -2.92
N ALA A 488 19.21 0.60 -2.77
CA ALA A 488 20.08 0.80 -1.61
C ALA A 488 20.75 2.19 -1.60
N ASN A 489 20.97 2.75 -0.40
CA ASN A 489 21.58 4.06 -0.15
C ASN A 489 20.70 5.27 -0.53
N SER A 490 19.39 5.10 -0.49
CA SER A 490 18.44 6.18 -0.72
C SER A 490 18.35 7.16 0.46
N THR A 491 18.13 8.43 0.13
CA THR A 491 17.87 9.50 1.12
C THR A 491 16.42 9.94 1.02
N THR A 492 15.69 9.89 2.13
CA THR A 492 14.32 10.38 2.25
C THR A 492 14.32 11.76 2.91
N THR A 493 13.53 12.69 2.36
CA THR A 493 13.32 14.04 2.90
C THR A 493 11.87 14.19 3.35
N LEU A 494 11.66 14.62 4.60
CA LEU A 494 10.35 14.81 5.22
C LEU A 494 10.04 16.29 5.47
N GLY A 495 10.43 17.16 4.53
CA GLY A 495 10.22 18.60 4.63
C GLY A 495 11.32 19.33 5.39
N THR A 496 11.01 20.55 5.82
CA THR A 496 11.93 21.45 6.56
C THR A 496 11.71 21.43 8.07
N GLY A 497 10.59 20.86 8.53
CA GLY A 497 10.27 20.72 9.93
C GLY A 497 10.84 19.49 10.61
N SER A 498 10.59 19.41 11.91
CA SER A 498 10.94 18.25 12.73
C SER A 498 10.01 17.05 12.46
N LEU A 499 10.56 15.84 12.59
CA LEU A 499 9.83 14.60 12.79
C LEU A 499 9.62 14.36 14.29
N THR A 500 8.37 14.40 14.77
CA THR A 500 8.04 14.13 16.17
C THR A 500 7.58 12.68 16.34
N LEU A 501 8.18 11.94 17.28
CA LEU A 501 7.73 10.64 17.73
C LEU A 501 7.15 10.79 19.14
N ALA A 502 5.84 10.57 19.31
CA ALA A 502 5.16 10.76 20.59
C ALA A 502 4.26 9.57 20.92
N SER A 503 3.93 9.38 22.21
CA SER A 503 2.96 8.38 22.66
C SER A 503 3.19 6.96 22.09
N GLY A 504 4.45 6.56 21.92
CA GLY A 504 4.83 5.26 21.35
C GLY A 504 4.89 5.18 19.81
N GLY A 505 4.84 6.32 19.10
CA GLY A 505 5.02 6.37 17.65
C GLY A 505 6.40 5.91 17.20
N SER A 506 6.47 5.32 16.00
CA SER A 506 7.68 4.68 15.47
C SER A 506 8.17 5.28 14.16
N LEU A 507 9.48 5.46 14.02
CA LEU A 507 10.17 5.59 12.73
C LEU A 507 10.80 4.25 12.38
N ALA A 508 10.58 3.74 11.17
CA ALA A 508 11.15 2.46 10.74
C ALA A 508 11.82 2.55 9.36
N SER A 509 12.85 1.72 9.15
CA SER A 509 13.36 1.37 7.82
C SER A 509 12.77 0.03 7.39
N GLU A 510 12.68 -0.24 6.08
CA GLU A 510 12.50 -1.61 5.59
C GLU A 510 13.74 -2.49 5.78
N THR A 511 13.55 -3.80 5.68
CA THR A 511 14.59 -4.82 5.75
C THR A 511 15.55 -4.66 4.56
N ASP A 512 16.84 -4.92 4.78
CA ASP A 512 17.88 -5.05 3.73
C ASP A 512 18.28 -3.79 2.98
N ASN A 513 17.68 -2.64 3.32
CA ASN A 513 17.99 -1.36 2.70
C ASN A 513 18.87 -0.46 3.55
N VAL A 514 19.74 0.29 2.88
CA VAL A 514 20.42 1.45 3.49
C VAL A 514 19.58 2.69 3.21
N LEU A 515 19.05 3.29 4.26
CA LEU A 515 18.18 4.45 4.22
C LEU A 515 18.78 5.58 5.06
N GLN A 516 18.58 6.80 4.58
CA GLN A 516 19.03 8.01 5.26
C GLN A 516 17.88 8.99 5.40
N LEU A 517 17.69 9.54 6.60
CA LEU A 517 16.84 10.70 6.81
C LEU A 517 17.68 11.97 6.64
N ALA A 518 17.21 12.94 5.87
CA ALA A 518 17.95 14.17 5.57
C ALA A 518 18.28 15.00 6.84
N SER A 519 19.32 15.84 6.77
CA SER A 519 19.79 16.64 7.92
C SER A 519 18.82 17.72 8.39
N ALA A 520 17.95 18.19 7.49
CA ALA A 520 16.89 19.14 7.83
C ALA A 520 15.83 18.51 8.77
N ASN A 521 15.69 17.18 8.77
CA ASN A 521 14.67 16.49 9.54
C ASN A 521 15.19 16.12 10.93
N ASN A 522 15.18 17.10 11.84
CA ASN A 522 15.41 16.86 13.26
C ASN A 522 14.32 15.95 13.83
N ILE A 523 14.68 15.04 14.72
CA ILE A 523 13.77 14.11 15.39
C ILE A 523 13.50 14.62 16.80
N VAL A 524 12.24 14.79 17.16
CA VAL A 524 11.80 15.17 18.51
C VAL A 524 11.10 13.98 19.16
N ILE A 525 11.57 13.55 20.32
CA ILE A 525 10.92 12.51 21.11
C ILE A 525 9.98 13.18 22.12
N GLY A 526 8.69 13.14 21.81
CA GLY A 526 7.63 13.73 22.62
C GLY A 526 7.36 12.95 23.92
N THR A 527 6.58 13.55 24.81
CA THR A 527 6.12 12.89 26.05
C THR A 527 5.39 11.58 25.72
N GLY A 528 5.63 10.53 26.49
CA GLY A 528 5.17 9.16 26.18
C GLY A 528 6.17 8.32 25.37
N GLY A 529 7.25 8.93 24.88
CA GLY A 529 8.36 8.23 24.23
C GLY A 529 8.09 7.83 22.78
N GLY A 530 9.12 7.32 22.12
CA GLY A 530 9.07 6.93 20.71
C GLY A 530 10.05 5.80 20.38
N PHE A 531 9.84 5.19 19.21
CA PHE A 531 10.65 4.07 18.74
C PHE A 531 11.39 4.38 17.43
N ILE A 532 12.59 3.83 17.29
CA ILE A 532 13.31 3.80 16.03
C ILE A 532 13.65 2.37 15.68
N PHE A 533 13.08 1.87 14.59
CA PHE A 533 13.20 0.48 14.16
C PHE A 533 14.08 0.38 12.90
N ALA A 534 15.36 0.01 13.07
CA ALA A 534 16.20 -0.36 11.93
C ALA A 534 16.03 -1.87 11.66
N ARG A 535 15.27 -2.21 10.62
CA ARG A 535 14.87 -3.60 10.34
C ARG A 535 15.95 -4.37 9.58
N GLY A 536 16.10 -5.65 9.91
CA GLY A 536 16.91 -6.63 9.17
C GLY A 536 18.42 -6.44 9.21
N ILE A 537 19.18 -7.45 8.77
CA ILE A 537 20.62 -7.34 8.46
C ILE A 537 20.73 -7.76 6.98
N PRO A 538 21.28 -6.92 6.09
CA PRO A 538 22.20 -5.80 6.36
C PRO A 538 21.56 -4.41 6.52
N GLY A 539 20.25 -4.32 6.79
CA GLY A 539 19.52 -3.05 6.88
C GLY A 539 20.18 -1.98 7.76
N LYS A 540 20.17 -0.73 7.29
CA LYS A 540 20.85 0.40 7.93
C LYS A 540 20.00 1.66 7.83
N LEU A 541 19.74 2.30 8.97
CA LEU A 541 19.05 3.59 9.06
C LEU A 541 20.02 4.66 9.57
N THR A 542 20.27 5.69 8.76
CA THR A 542 21.13 6.83 9.12
C THR A 542 20.27 8.05 9.41
N LEU A 543 20.41 8.61 10.61
CA LEU A 543 19.70 9.81 11.05
C LEU A 543 20.66 10.99 10.94
N ASN A 544 20.49 11.83 9.92
CA ASN A 544 21.36 12.99 9.72
C ASN A 544 20.88 14.23 10.48
N GLY A 545 19.61 14.28 10.87
CA GLY A 545 19.05 15.31 11.75
C GLY A 545 19.36 15.03 13.23
N LYS A 546 19.22 16.08 14.04
CA LYS A 546 19.38 16.04 15.49
C LYS A 546 18.32 15.16 16.16
N ILE A 547 18.57 14.65 17.37
CA ILE A 547 17.54 13.94 18.18
C ILE A 547 17.29 14.67 19.50
N THR A 548 16.16 15.32 19.68
CA THR A 548 15.80 16.14 20.85
C THR A 548 14.57 15.59 21.57
N GLY A 549 14.12 16.28 22.62
CA GLY A 549 12.83 16.03 23.28
C GLY A 549 12.96 15.41 24.67
N SER A 550 11.83 15.28 25.36
CA SER A 550 11.79 14.85 26.77
C SER A 550 11.33 13.41 26.97
N GLY A 551 10.85 12.74 25.92
CA GLY A 551 10.40 11.35 26.00
C GLY A 551 11.54 10.34 25.95
N ALA A 552 11.27 9.13 26.45
CA ALA A 552 12.19 8.01 26.33
C ALA A 552 12.29 7.53 24.87
N LEU A 553 13.49 7.25 24.41
CA LEU A 553 13.74 6.70 23.08
C LEU A 553 14.07 5.21 23.19
N THR A 554 13.36 4.38 22.43
CA THR A 554 13.68 2.96 22.32
C THR A 554 14.02 2.59 20.87
N ARG A 555 15.27 2.19 20.65
CA ARG A 555 15.65 1.54 19.40
C ARG A 555 15.15 0.09 19.38
N LYS A 556 14.77 -0.41 18.20
CA LYS A 556 14.42 -1.80 17.90
C LYS A 556 15.11 -2.27 16.62
N GLY A 557 15.16 -3.60 16.44
CA GLY A 557 15.56 -4.25 15.20
C GLY A 557 17.04 -4.60 15.10
N GLN A 558 17.34 -5.58 14.26
CA GLN A 558 18.68 -6.16 14.13
C GLN A 558 19.63 -5.34 13.25
N GLY A 559 19.12 -4.36 12.50
CA GLY A 559 19.93 -3.55 11.57
C GLY A 559 20.91 -2.63 12.26
N GLU A 560 21.53 -1.73 11.49
CA GLU A 560 22.39 -0.67 12.00
C GLU A 560 21.61 0.66 12.14
N LEU A 561 21.68 1.31 13.30
CA LEU A 561 21.41 2.74 13.45
C LEU A 561 22.69 3.51 13.27
N VAL A 562 22.65 4.62 12.55
CA VAL A 562 23.72 5.62 12.59
C VAL A 562 23.17 6.95 13.07
N ILE A 563 23.71 7.45 14.19
CA ILE A 563 23.37 8.75 14.77
C ILE A 563 24.31 9.82 14.19
N ASN A 564 24.06 10.24 12.95
CA ASN A 564 24.94 11.17 12.25
C ASN A 564 24.65 12.65 12.56
N GLY A 565 23.42 12.99 12.96
CA GLY A 565 23.04 14.37 13.29
C GLY A 565 23.32 14.83 14.73
N GLY A 566 24.06 14.04 15.53
CA GLY A 566 24.17 14.12 17.00
C GLY A 566 24.07 15.48 17.71
N ASN A 567 23.62 15.46 18.97
CA ASN A 567 23.14 16.61 19.75
C ASN A 567 24.22 17.47 20.43
N SER A 568 25.35 17.69 19.79
CA SER A 568 26.48 18.36 20.45
C SER A 568 26.03 19.69 21.09
N THR A 569 26.20 19.78 22.42
CA THR A 569 25.93 20.95 23.31
C THR A 569 24.50 21.47 23.44
N ASP A 570 23.46 20.76 23.01
CA ASP A 570 22.07 21.27 23.12
C ASP A 570 21.34 20.79 24.36
N THR A 571 20.87 21.75 25.15
CA THR A 571 20.06 21.54 26.36
C THR A 571 18.71 20.86 26.08
N ASN A 572 18.25 20.88 24.82
CA ASN A 572 17.03 20.22 24.36
C ASN A 572 17.27 18.81 23.78
N ALA A 573 18.50 18.28 23.85
CA ALA A 573 18.79 16.88 23.53
C ALA A 573 17.88 15.92 24.34
N VAL A 574 17.69 14.67 23.85
CA VAL A 574 16.88 13.65 24.54
C VAL A 574 17.17 13.65 26.03
N SER A 575 16.19 14.03 26.85
CA SER A 575 16.37 14.26 28.29
C SER A 575 15.85 13.12 29.17
N ALA A 576 15.36 12.04 28.58
CA ALA A 576 14.96 10.82 29.27
C ALA A 576 15.83 9.63 28.83
N ASN A 577 15.66 8.50 29.52
CA ASN A 577 16.46 7.30 29.27
C ASN A 577 16.29 6.79 27.84
N VAL A 578 17.39 6.28 27.30
CA VAL A 578 17.44 5.66 25.98
C VAL A 578 17.65 4.16 26.16
N LEU A 579 16.84 3.37 25.48
CA LEU A 579 17.03 1.92 25.38
C LEU A 579 17.47 1.56 23.96
N LEU A 580 18.69 1.02 23.82
CA LEU A 580 19.21 0.42 22.62
C LEU A 580 18.87 -1.08 22.64
N ASN A 581 17.68 -1.43 22.17
CA ASN A 581 17.21 -2.80 22.14
C ASN A 581 17.45 -3.45 20.77
N ASN A 582 18.29 -4.48 20.76
CA ASN A 582 18.75 -5.23 19.58
C ASN A 582 19.57 -4.41 18.55
N GLY A 583 20.38 -5.14 17.78
CA GLY A 583 21.11 -4.61 16.64
C GLY A 583 22.22 -3.62 17.02
N LEU A 584 22.77 -2.97 16.02
CA LEU A 584 23.97 -2.15 16.15
C LEU A 584 23.64 -0.67 16.13
N THR A 585 24.20 0.11 17.07
CA THR A 585 24.13 1.57 17.07
C THR A 585 25.51 2.17 16.87
N THR A 586 25.67 3.01 15.85
CA THR A 586 26.92 3.71 15.52
C THR A 586 26.78 5.20 15.80
N ILE A 587 27.71 5.75 16.57
CA ILE A 587 27.87 7.19 16.80
C ILE A 587 29.17 7.64 16.10
N PRO A 588 29.09 8.30 14.94
CA PRO A 588 30.26 8.75 14.19
C PRO A 588 31.11 9.76 14.97
N SER A 589 32.36 9.95 14.50
CA SER A 589 33.29 10.92 15.09
C SER A 589 32.69 12.32 15.19
N GLY A 590 32.91 13.00 16.31
CA GLY A 590 32.40 14.35 16.57
C GLY A 590 30.89 14.44 16.82
N LYS A 591 30.16 13.32 16.86
CA LYS A 591 28.72 13.29 17.16
C LYS A 591 28.48 12.93 18.62
N VAL A 592 27.46 13.54 19.22
CA VAL A 592 27.06 13.34 20.63
C VAL A 592 25.67 12.74 20.69
N PHE A 593 25.47 11.73 21.54
CA PHE A 593 24.18 11.11 21.80
C PHE A 593 23.82 11.24 23.28
N GLY A 594 22.66 11.81 23.58
CA GLY A 594 22.24 12.15 24.95
C GLY A 594 22.54 13.58 25.37
N ASN A 595 22.25 13.91 26.63
CA ASN A 595 22.32 15.27 27.18
C ASN A 595 23.13 15.42 28.49
N GLY A 596 23.82 14.35 28.94
CA GLY A 596 24.64 14.35 30.16
C GLY A 596 23.93 13.76 31.39
N SER A 597 22.60 13.78 31.46
CA SER A 597 21.83 13.22 32.59
C SER A 597 21.15 11.89 32.29
N ILE A 598 21.18 11.43 31.04
CA ILE A 598 20.50 10.20 30.63
C ILE A 598 21.30 8.94 30.95
N THR A 599 20.59 7.81 31.05
CA THR A 599 21.19 6.49 30.92
C THR A 599 20.84 5.91 29.54
N VAL A 600 21.87 5.49 28.80
CA VAL A 600 21.74 4.67 27.59
C VAL A 600 21.91 3.22 28.00
N THR A 601 20.85 2.42 27.90
CA THR A 601 20.89 0.99 28.21
C THR A 601 21.03 0.19 26.92
N VAL A 602 22.01 -0.71 26.86
CA VAL A 602 22.19 -1.68 25.77
C VAL A 602 21.58 -3.01 26.21
N GLN A 603 20.64 -3.55 25.44
CA GLN A 603 19.95 -4.79 25.78
C GLN A 603 19.65 -5.62 24.53
N GLY A 604 20.00 -6.90 24.56
CA GLY A 604 19.54 -7.85 23.56
C GLY A 604 18.33 -8.65 24.06
N ALA A 605 17.36 -8.89 23.19
CA ALA A 605 16.22 -9.75 23.49
C ALA A 605 16.64 -11.20 23.73
N ASN A 606 17.63 -11.67 22.98
CA ASN A 606 18.18 -13.03 23.07
C ASN A 606 19.62 -13.08 22.52
N SER A 607 20.23 -14.26 22.51
CA SER A 607 21.61 -14.47 22.04
C SER A 607 21.82 -14.20 20.55
N SER A 608 20.77 -14.28 19.73
CA SER A 608 20.77 -14.01 18.30
C SER A 608 20.48 -12.53 17.98
N GLU A 609 19.86 -11.81 18.91
CA GLU A 609 19.45 -10.41 18.76
C GLU A 609 20.18 -9.51 19.77
N ARG A 610 21.50 -9.61 19.81
CA ARG A 610 22.30 -8.80 20.74
C ARG A 610 22.31 -7.34 20.33
N ALA A 611 22.33 -6.44 21.32
CA ALA A 611 22.52 -5.02 21.08
C ALA A 611 23.98 -4.62 21.24
N SER A 612 24.43 -3.68 20.41
CA SER A 612 25.79 -3.15 20.47
C SER A 612 25.81 -1.64 20.21
N ILE A 613 26.81 -0.96 20.77
CA ILE A 613 27.10 0.45 20.54
C ILE A 613 28.57 0.60 20.13
N ARG A 614 28.85 1.46 19.14
CA ARG A 614 30.20 1.73 18.64
C ARG A 614 30.38 3.15 18.10
N GLY A 615 31.63 3.46 17.76
CA GLY A 615 32.02 4.62 16.95
C GLY A 615 32.97 5.57 17.70
N ALA A 616 33.45 6.61 17.03
CA ALA A 616 34.36 7.60 17.61
C ALA A 616 33.62 8.81 18.23
N GLY A 617 32.29 8.72 18.36
CA GLY A 617 31.46 9.76 18.97
C GLY A 617 31.39 9.67 20.49
N THR A 618 30.47 10.46 21.07
CA THR A 618 30.28 10.60 22.51
C THR A 618 28.88 10.17 22.93
N VAL A 619 28.77 9.36 23.97
CA VAL A 619 27.57 9.20 24.79
C VAL A 619 27.65 10.22 25.92
N SER A 620 26.74 11.21 25.91
CA SER A 620 26.63 12.22 26.95
C SER A 620 25.67 11.73 28.03
N GLY A 621 26.21 11.21 29.12
CA GLY A 621 25.48 10.57 30.21
C GLY A 621 26.07 9.22 30.60
N ASN A 622 25.28 8.42 31.31
CA ASN A 622 25.67 7.06 31.71
C ASN A 622 25.43 6.07 30.57
N LEU A 623 26.28 5.04 30.48
CA LEU A 623 26.12 3.90 29.59
C LEU A 623 25.99 2.62 30.44
N ALA A 624 24.86 1.95 30.34
CA ALA A 624 24.58 0.71 31.07
C ALA A 624 24.47 -0.46 30.10
N PHE A 625 25.15 -1.56 30.43
CA PHE A 625 25.00 -2.83 29.71
C PHE A 625 24.08 -3.76 30.49
N ALA A 626 22.98 -4.16 29.86
CA ALA A 626 22.05 -5.16 30.39
C ALA A 626 22.31 -6.52 29.73
N SER A 627 21.45 -7.49 30.01
CA SER A 627 21.50 -8.85 29.48
C SER A 627 21.66 -8.88 27.96
N ASN A 628 22.44 -9.84 27.45
CA ASN A 628 22.68 -10.08 26.03
C ASN A 628 23.27 -8.89 25.25
N SER A 629 23.99 -7.99 25.92
CA SER A 629 24.78 -6.96 25.26
C SER A 629 25.96 -7.55 24.49
N LEU A 630 26.41 -6.86 23.45
CA LEU A 630 27.56 -7.23 22.62
C LEU A 630 28.54 -6.07 22.47
N ILE A 631 29.82 -6.37 22.70
CA ILE A 631 30.94 -5.54 22.24
C ILE A 631 31.59 -6.26 21.06
N ASP A 632 31.38 -5.76 19.84
CA ASP A 632 31.92 -6.37 18.62
C ASP A 632 33.24 -5.70 18.19
N LEU A 633 34.36 -6.35 18.52
CA LEU A 633 35.71 -5.87 18.24
C LEU A 633 36.06 -5.83 16.76
N ALA A 634 35.45 -6.70 15.95
CA ALA A 634 35.73 -6.77 14.52
C ALA A 634 35.31 -5.48 13.77
N LYS A 635 34.49 -4.64 14.41
CA LYS A 635 33.92 -3.43 13.80
C LYS A 635 34.23 -2.15 14.57
N VAL A 636 35.22 -2.17 15.47
CA VAL A 636 35.70 -0.98 16.19
C VAL A 636 36.56 -0.14 15.24
N SER A 637 36.04 1.02 14.82
CA SER A 637 36.77 2.00 13.98
C SER A 637 37.23 3.24 14.77
N GLY A 638 37.14 3.21 16.12
CA GLY A 638 37.48 4.32 17.01
C GLY A 638 36.98 4.09 18.43
N VAL A 639 37.32 5.00 19.35
CA VAL A 639 36.95 4.89 20.78
C VAL A 639 35.70 5.72 21.06
N THR A 640 34.64 5.09 21.56
CA THR A 640 33.44 5.82 22.00
C THR A 640 33.73 6.51 23.33
N VAL A 641 33.46 7.81 23.44
CA VAL A 641 33.60 8.56 24.68
C VAL A 641 32.31 8.45 25.49
N VAL A 642 32.39 8.19 26.79
CA VAL A 642 31.25 8.21 27.72
C VAL A 642 31.54 9.27 28.77
N THR A 643 30.69 10.30 28.87
CA THR A 643 30.93 11.41 29.81
C THR A 643 30.54 11.05 31.25
N GLY A 644 29.58 10.16 31.44
CA GLY A 644 29.14 9.66 32.74
C GLY A 644 29.79 8.33 33.11
N ASN A 645 29.05 7.55 33.91
CA ASN A 645 29.49 6.25 34.37
C ASN A 645 29.19 5.14 33.35
N VAL A 646 30.03 4.10 33.35
CA VAL A 646 29.72 2.84 32.68
C VAL A 646 29.38 1.77 33.72
N THR A 647 28.23 1.11 33.56
CA THR A 647 27.73 0.08 34.49
C THR A 647 27.31 -1.20 33.77
N GLY A 648 27.13 -2.29 34.52
CA GLY A 648 26.57 -3.55 33.98
C GLY A 648 27.51 -4.39 33.12
N LEU A 649 28.79 -4.03 33.07
CA LEU A 649 29.87 -4.83 32.51
C LEU A 649 30.16 -6.05 33.40
N THR A 650 29.26 -7.02 33.44
CA THR A 650 29.42 -8.28 34.20
C THR A 650 29.46 -9.50 33.29
N SER A 651 30.17 -10.55 33.72
CA SER A 651 30.10 -11.85 33.07
C SER A 651 28.63 -12.33 33.02
N GLY A 652 28.15 -12.66 31.82
CA GLY A 652 26.76 -13.04 31.57
C GLY A 652 25.90 -11.94 30.93
N ASN A 653 26.17 -10.66 31.22
CA ASN A 653 25.45 -9.55 30.58
C ASN A 653 26.06 -9.19 29.22
N VAL A 654 27.39 -9.19 29.14
CA VAL A 654 28.13 -8.75 27.96
C VAL A 654 28.85 -9.93 27.33
N THR A 655 28.73 -10.05 26.01
CA THR A 655 29.59 -10.91 25.20
C THR A 655 30.52 -10.05 24.36
N ILE A 656 31.73 -10.54 24.17
CA ILE A 656 32.75 -9.89 23.35
C ILE A 656 32.96 -10.77 22.13
N SER A 657 32.88 -10.21 20.93
CA SER A 657 33.11 -10.91 19.67
C SER A 657 34.21 -10.24 18.85
N GLY A 658 34.75 -10.97 17.87
CA GLY A 658 35.76 -10.48 16.94
C GLY A 658 37.20 -10.78 17.34
N THR A 659 38.13 -10.44 16.44
CA THR A 659 39.57 -10.68 16.60
C THR A 659 40.30 -9.35 16.79
N GLY A 660 40.77 -9.09 18.01
CA GLY A 660 41.57 -7.91 18.32
C GLY A 660 42.18 -8.03 19.71
N THR A 661 43.45 -7.65 19.86
CA THR A 661 44.16 -7.62 21.14
C THR A 661 44.46 -6.17 21.51
N ASN A 662 44.33 -5.83 22.80
CA ASN A 662 44.60 -4.47 23.32
C ASN A 662 43.75 -3.36 22.69
N VAL A 663 42.50 -3.66 22.33
CA VAL A 663 41.59 -2.70 21.71
C VAL A 663 40.94 -1.85 22.80
N ASN A 664 41.10 -0.53 22.71
CA ASN A 664 40.33 0.42 23.50
C ASN A 664 38.95 0.57 22.86
N VAL A 665 37.89 0.28 23.61
CA VAL A 665 36.51 0.34 23.09
C VAL A 665 35.80 1.59 23.59
N PHE A 666 36.01 1.94 24.87
CA PHE A 666 35.41 3.11 25.49
C PHE A 666 36.47 3.95 26.21
N ARG A 667 36.34 5.27 26.11
CA ARG A 667 36.98 6.25 27.00
C ARG A 667 35.91 6.80 27.93
N VAL A 668 36.06 6.55 29.22
CA VAL A 668 35.07 6.86 30.26
C VAL A 668 35.61 8.00 31.12
N LEU A 669 34.86 9.11 31.19
CA LEU A 669 35.22 10.26 32.03
C LEU A 669 34.69 10.13 33.46
N GLY A 670 33.64 9.32 33.67
CA GLY A 670 33.17 8.93 35.00
C GLY A 670 33.84 7.65 35.53
N THR A 671 33.07 6.91 36.32
CA THR A 671 33.49 5.62 36.90
C THR A 671 33.06 4.43 36.05
N VAL A 672 33.79 3.32 36.18
CA VAL A 672 33.42 2.02 35.61
C VAL A 672 33.07 1.09 36.76
N ASN A 673 31.80 0.66 36.84
CA ASN A 673 31.29 -0.16 37.94
C ASN A 673 30.79 -1.53 37.43
N GLY A 674 31.28 -2.61 38.04
CA GLY A 674 30.88 -3.99 37.76
C GLY A 674 32.04 -4.99 37.83
N SER A 675 31.73 -6.27 38.06
CA SER A 675 32.71 -7.36 37.96
C SER A 675 33.04 -7.64 36.49
N LEU A 676 34.12 -7.05 36.00
CA LEU A 676 34.50 -7.10 34.58
C LEU A 676 34.54 -8.54 34.04
N PRO A 677 34.06 -8.79 32.80
CA PRO A 677 34.24 -10.08 32.14
C PRO A 677 35.72 -10.43 32.01
N SER A 678 36.04 -11.73 31.97
CA SER A 678 37.39 -12.19 31.66
C SER A 678 37.91 -11.55 30.37
N GLY A 679 39.13 -11.01 30.42
CA GLY A 679 39.76 -10.31 29.31
C GLY A 679 39.36 -8.84 29.13
N VAL A 680 38.57 -8.26 30.05
CA VAL A 680 38.30 -6.81 30.07
C VAL A 680 39.04 -6.17 31.23
N THR A 681 39.83 -5.14 30.95
CA THR A 681 40.57 -4.37 31.95
C THR A 681 40.23 -2.88 31.83
N VAL A 682 40.26 -2.18 32.97
CA VAL A 682 40.23 -0.71 32.99
C VAL A 682 41.68 -0.24 33.09
N VAL A 683 42.13 0.47 32.06
CA VAL A 683 43.44 1.11 32.04
C VAL A 683 43.22 2.58 32.37
N SER A 684 43.67 3.01 33.54
CA SER A 684 43.71 4.43 33.87
C SER A 684 44.72 5.13 32.98
N ALA A 685 44.31 6.22 32.33
CA ALA A 685 45.25 7.17 31.78
C ALA A 685 45.56 8.25 32.83
N SER A 686 46.58 9.08 32.58
CA SER A 686 46.94 10.25 33.41
C SER A 686 45.69 11.03 33.88
N PRO A 687 45.66 11.63 35.09
CA PRO A 687 44.48 12.29 35.68
C PRO A 687 43.65 13.18 34.75
N ASP A 688 44.24 13.73 33.69
CA ASP A 688 43.58 14.63 32.73
C ASP A 688 42.94 13.93 31.50
N SER A 689 43.02 12.59 31.39
CA SER A 689 42.71 11.86 30.14
C SER A 689 41.63 10.77 30.22
N GLY A 690 41.05 10.53 31.40
CA GLY A 690 39.96 9.58 31.64
C GLY A 690 40.38 8.11 31.69
N ASN A 691 39.44 7.22 32.03
CA ASN A 691 39.65 5.77 32.08
C ASN A 691 39.40 5.14 30.70
N TYR A 692 40.23 4.18 30.26
CA TYR A 692 39.96 3.41 29.06
C TYR A 692 39.50 2.00 29.42
N ILE A 693 38.35 1.57 28.90
CA ILE A 693 37.97 0.16 28.91
C ILE A 693 38.70 -0.50 27.75
N ARG A 694 39.68 -1.33 28.09
CA ARG A 694 40.51 -2.09 27.15
C ARG A 694 40.14 -3.56 27.22
N ILE A 695 40.04 -4.19 26.06
CA ILE A 695 39.91 -5.65 25.97
C ILE A 695 41.30 -6.25 25.71
N THR A 696 41.80 -7.00 26.70
CA THR A 696 43.07 -7.72 26.72
C THR A 696 42.76 -9.21 26.70
N LYS A 697 43.00 -9.88 25.57
CA LYS A 697 42.76 -11.32 25.44
C LYS A 697 43.74 -12.12 26.29
#